data_AF-R5QNV7-F1
#
_entry.id   AF-R5QNV7-F1
#
_cell.length_a   1.000
_cell.length_b   1.000
_cell.length_c   1.000
_cell.angle_alpha   90.00
_cell.angle_beta   90.00
_cell.angle_gamma   90.00
#
_symmetry.space_group_name_H-M   'P 1'
#
loop_
_entity.id
_entity.type
_entity.pdbx_description
1 polymer ?
#
loop_
_entity_poly.entity_id
_entity_poly.type
_entity_poly.pdbx_seq_one_letter_code
_entity_poly.pdbx_strand_id
1 'polypeptide(L)'
;MKQGILFDLDGTLWDSAQAVVDSWNEIIETLPDFHKLITNEDMCQLMGKTMDDIAYTYFNTVSKERALEILQICMDHENAYIEQHGGVLFPGLEEVLKELSEKYDLFIVSNCQLGYIEAFLSYHKLGKYFKDTECYGRTKRCKGDSIAILLGRQDLEQAVYVGDIEGDFISATQAGLPFIHAAYGFGKVPQAVYAIRSVQELPAMAKKVFAKKDIRAFLHTQKLITDGAFGTYFSSICQNGIFPERANTQAPALVKQVHEAYLSAGAQLIRTNTFAANTKTLDMGLDEVLETIEAGFTIAKEAAEPYRQKHPVFLAGDIGPIPGGRQEQEEQITEEYLQIARKFVALGADLLVFETFPNPDQILPVIRQIRKESPIFILVQFAVNQLGYSVAGISARSLLEEAGQVTEIDAAGLNCGVGPGHMYNIIKQVSSLSGKYLSVLPNASYPKVVQDRLVFLENMDYFSDKMVEIADLGASIIGGCCGTNPDYIRRLVKALGEKHLRAEKPSPVHITVKERTEQAEDHSFYAGKSGKLIAVELSPPPSANDQKLLEAAHLLSAMHVDTVTFPDSPSGRTRADSILMAAKVARETDLCVMPHICCRDKNAIAIRSQLLGAYLSDIRNALVITGDPVPSMAREDVRSVFNFDSVGLMKLVQEMNREEFASDPFFVGGAINQNRLRLDVEINRVKRKMEHGATFFMTQPVFTKEEIDKIRRIKEETGARILCGIMPLVSRKNALFIKNEMTGMCVTDEIVARFADGMSRSEGEAAGCAIAREMMALAADFADGYYFSIPFNRVYLLHDMTGVINESGKEK
;
A
#
# COMPACT_ATOMS: atom_id res chain seq x y z
N MET A 1 26.92 -25.17 6.15
CA MET A 1 26.83 -23.70 6.09
C MET A 1 28.19 -23.11 5.85
N LYS A 2 28.51 -22.89 4.57
CA LYS A 2 29.71 -22.18 4.17
C LYS A 2 29.44 -20.68 4.27
N GLN A 3 30.18 -19.98 5.14
CA GLN A 3 29.94 -18.58 5.50
C GLN A 3 31.11 -17.73 5.06
N GLY A 4 30.83 -16.54 4.49
CA GLY A 4 31.85 -15.65 3.95
C GLY A 4 31.85 -14.24 4.52
N ILE A 5 33.02 -13.69 4.79
CA ILE A 5 33.18 -12.28 5.22
C ILE A 5 33.87 -11.52 4.09
N LEU A 6 33.19 -10.52 3.55
CA LEU A 6 33.72 -9.63 2.53
C LEU A 6 34.15 -8.34 3.22
N PHE A 7 35.36 -7.90 2.93
CA PHE A 7 35.94 -6.68 3.48
C PHE A 7 36.07 -5.62 2.41
N ASP A 8 35.79 -4.37 2.77
CA ASP A 8 36.49 -3.27 2.12
C ASP A 8 37.97 -3.26 2.51
N LEU A 9 38.78 -2.52 1.75
CA LEU A 9 40.21 -2.43 1.97
C LEU A 9 40.57 -1.22 2.84
N ASP A 10 40.51 -0.02 2.27
CA ASP A 10 40.86 1.24 2.93
C ASP A 10 39.84 1.56 4.02
N GLY A 11 40.30 2.00 5.21
CA GLY A 11 39.42 2.35 6.33
C GLY A 11 38.86 1.14 7.09
N THR A 12 38.98 -0.07 6.53
CA THR A 12 38.50 -1.32 7.13
C THR A 12 39.63 -2.25 7.56
N LEU A 13 40.58 -2.56 6.66
CA LEU A 13 41.73 -3.41 6.92
C LEU A 13 42.97 -2.60 7.29
N TRP A 14 43.15 -1.42 6.70
CA TRP A 14 44.32 -0.57 6.95
C TRP A 14 44.00 0.92 6.75
N ASP A 15 44.90 1.75 7.26
CA ASP A 15 44.99 3.17 6.92
C ASP A 15 46.05 3.37 5.84
N SER A 16 45.58 3.66 4.62
CA SER A 16 46.39 3.91 3.44
C SER A 16 46.62 5.40 3.15
N ALA A 17 45.97 6.31 3.89
CA ALA A 17 45.85 7.71 3.50
C ALA A 17 47.21 8.37 3.26
N GLN A 18 48.14 8.22 4.20
CA GLN A 18 49.47 8.81 4.08
C GLN A 18 50.28 8.22 2.92
N ALA A 19 50.21 6.90 2.72
CA ALA A 19 50.99 6.22 1.67
C ALA A 19 50.51 6.60 0.27
N VAL A 20 49.19 6.73 0.08
CA VAL A 20 48.61 7.21 -1.19
C VAL A 20 48.97 8.68 -1.40
N VAL A 21 48.91 9.52 -0.36
CA VAL A 21 49.32 10.94 -0.42
C VAL A 21 50.77 11.08 -0.86
N ASP A 22 51.68 10.33 -0.25
CA ASP A 22 53.11 10.38 -0.57
C ASP A 22 53.33 9.96 -2.03
N SER A 23 52.72 8.84 -2.45
CA SER A 23 52.85 8.36 -3.84
C SER A 23 52.28 9.33 -4.87
N TRP A 24 51.13 9.95 -4.60
CA TRP A 24 50.51 10.88 -5.54
C TRP A 24 51.30 12.18 -5.64
N ASN A 25 51.85 12.66 -4.52
CA ASN A 25 52.67 13.86 -4.52
C ASN A 25 53.97 13.66 -5.30
N GLU A 26 54.60 12.47 -5.26
CA GLU A 26 55.76 12.15 -6.12
C GLU A 26 55.44 12.32 -7.61
N ILE A 27 54.23 11.94 -8.05
CA ILE A 27 53.79 12.18 -9.43
C ILE A 27 53.45 13.65 -9.67
N ILE A 28 52.63 14.26 -8.80
CA ILE A 28 52.13 15.63 -8.98
C ILE A 28 53.28 16.63 -9.10
N GLU A 29 54.36 16.45 -8.33
CA GLU A 29 55.56 17.30 -8.41
C GLU A 29 56.26 17.25 -9.78
N THR A 30 56.07 16.18 -10.56
CA THR A 30 56.64 16.02 -11.90
C THR A 30 55.75 16.58 -13.02
N LEU A 31 54.49 16.93 -12.73
CA LEU A 31 53.53 17.38 -13.73
C LEU A 31 53.76 18.85 -14.12
N PRO A 32 53.83 19.19 -15.42
CA PRO A 32 54.01 20.56 -15.87
C PRO A 32 52.74 21.42 -15.78
N ASP A 33 51.57 20.79 -15.68
CA ASP A 33 50.24 21.40 -15.85
C ASP A 33 49.32 21.28 -14.62
N PHE A 34 49.82 20.71 -13.51
CA PHE A 34 49.10 20.60 -12.24
C PHE A 34 50.07 20.62 -11.06
N HIS A 35 49.84 21.48 -10.06
CA HIS A 35 50.78 21.71 -8.94
C HIS A 35 50.14 21.67 -7.54
N LYS A 36 48.85 21.32 -7.44
CA LYS A 36 48.17 21.23 -6.15
C LYS A 36 48.54 19.88 -5.50
N LEU A 37 49.41 19.92 -4.49
CA LEU A 37 49.75 18.74 -3.70
C LEU A 37 48.55 18.27 -2.87
N ILE A 38 48.44 16.96 -2.72
CA ILE A 38 47.39 16.30 -1.95
C ILE A 38 47.77 16.18 -0.49
N THR A 39 46.79 16.45 0.38
CA THR A 39 46.92 16.32 1.83
C THR A 39 46.16 15.10 2.31
N ASN A 40 46.43 14.63 3.53
CA ASN A 40 45.63 13.57 4.15
C ASN A 40 44.15 13.94 4.26
N GLU A 41 43.84 15.21 4.54
CA GLU A 41 42.45 15.67 4.63
C GLU A 41 41.75 15.58 3.27
N ASP A 42 42.42 16.00 2.19
CA ASP A 42 41.92 15.82 0.84
C ASP A 42 41.71 14.33 0.53
N MET A 43 42.68 13.48 0.88
CA MET A 43 42.63 12.04 0.59
C MET A 43 41.46 11.36 1.29
N CYS A 44 41.26 11.60 2.59
CA CYS A 44 40.13 11.05 3.35
C CYS A 44 38.77 11.44 2.75
N GLN A 45 38.67 12.60 2.09
CA GLN A 45 37.44 13.04 1.40
C GLN A 45 37.25 12.41 0.01
N LEU A 46 38.32 11.88 -0.58
CA LEU A 46 38.30 11.21 -1.88
C LEU A 46 38.08 9.71 -1.74
N MET A 47 38.51 9.10 -0.63
CA MET A 47 38.36 7.67 -0.39
C MET A 47 36.89 7.21 -0.51
N GLY A 48 36.70 6.09 -1.20
CA GLY A 48 35.38 5.51 -1.43
C GLY A 48 34.57 6.08 -2.59
N LYS A 49 35.01 7.20 -3.20
CA LYS A 49 34.39 7.73 -4.43
C LYS A 49 34.75 6.89 -5.65
N THR A 50 34.02 7.07 -6.75
CA THR A 50 34.38 6.46 -8.04
C THR A 50 35.59 7.15 -8.65
N MET A 51 36.29 6.46 -9.54
CA MET A 51 37.50 6.99 -10.20
C MET A 51 37.22 8.30 -10.96
N ASP A 52 36.10 8.37 -11.66
CA ASP A 52 35.69 9.58 -12.38
C ASP A 52 35.44 10.75 -11.42
N ASP A 53 34.74 10.48 -10.30
CA ASP A 53 34.49 11.50 -9.28
C ASP A 53 35.78 12.00 -8.63
N ILE A 54 36.72 11.10 -8.34
CA ILE A 54 38.04 11.46 -7.80
C ILE A 54 38.78 12.36 -8.78
N ALA A 55 38.88 11.96 -10.05
CA ALA A 55 39.56 12.71 -11.10
C ALA A 55 38.97 14.12 -11.24
N TYR A 56 37.65 14.22 -11.37
CA TYR A 56 36.99 15.51 -11.63
C TYR A 56 36.90 16.40 -10.39
N THR A 57 36.89 15.82 -9.19
CA THR A 57 36.88 16.61 -7.95
C THR A 57 38.24 17.22 -7.69
N TYR A 58 39.31 16.42 -7.79
CA TYR A 58 40.64 16.83 -7.34
C TYR A 58 41.46 17.52 -8.42
N PHE A 59 41.50 16.97 -9.64
CA PHE A 59 42.23 17.55 -10.78
C PHE A 59 41.35 18.53 -11.58
N ASN A 60 40.60 19.38 -10.88
CA ASN A 60 39.56 20.23 -11.48
C ASN A 60 40.06 21.46 -12.26
N THR A 61 41.37 21.71 -12.25
CA THR A 61 42.01 22.82 -12.97
C THR A 61 42.51 22.45 -14.36
N VAL A 62 42.44 21.17 -14.73
CA VAL A 62 42.76 20.65 -16.08
C VAL A 62 41.50 20.17 -16.79
N SER A 63 41.58 19.82 -18.08
CA SER A 63 40.42 19.24 -18.79
C SER A 63 40.03 17.89 -18.19
N LYS A 64 38.78 17.45 -18.37
CA LYS A 64 38.30 16.17 -17.84
C LYS A 64 39.10 14.98 -18.40
N GLU A 65 39.47 15.04 -19.67
CA GLU A 65 40.30 14.02 -20.31
C GLU A 65 41.67 13.97 -19.63
N ARG A 66 42.28 15.13 -19.39
CA ARG A 66 43.58 15.24 -18.73
C ARG A 66 43.54 14.83 -17.26
N ALA A 67 42.46 15.13 -16.54
CA ALA A 67 42.24 14.71 -15.16
C ALA A 67 42.24 13.18 -15.03
N LEU A 68 41.59 12.48 -15.96
CA LEU A 68 41.60 11.01 -16.01
C LEU A 68 43.00 10.46 -16.33
N GLU A 69 43.74 11.08 -17.25
CA GLU A 69 45.13 10.71 -17.54
C GLU A 69 46.03 10.86 -16.31
N ILE A 70 45.96 12.00 -15.61
CA ILE A 70 46.75 12.25 -14.40
C ILE A 70 46.41 11.23 -13.32
N LEU A 71 45.11 10.97 -13.08
CA LEU A 71 44.68 9.96 -12.12
C LEU A 71 45.24 8.57 -12.48
N GLN A 72 45.24 8.18 -13.76
CA GLN A 72 45.79 6.90 -14.18
C GLN A 72 47.30 6.80 -13.88
N ILE A 73 48.07 7.87 -14.14
CA ILE A 73 49.51 7.90 -13.83
C ILE A 73 49.74 7.78 -12.32
N CYS A 74 48.96 8.51 -11.51
CA CYS A 74 49.03 8.41 -10.05
C CYS A 74 48.73 6.98 -9.57
N MET A 75 47.67 6.35 -10.07
CA MET A 75 47.29 4.98 -9.69
C MET A 75 48.35 3.93 -10.09
N ASP A 76 48.94 4.07 -11.28
CA ASP A 76 49.98 3.16 -11.75
C ASP A 76 51.24 3.25 -10.86
N HIS A 77 51.63 4.48 -10.48
CA HIS A 77 52.72 4.71 -9.53
C HIS A 77 52.37 4.23 -8.13
N GLU A 78 51.15 4.49 -7.67
CA GLU A 78 50.64 4.11 -6.35
C GLU A 78 50.78 2.61 -6.11
N ASN A 79 50.38 1.78 -7.06
CA ASN A 79 50.55 0.33 -6.95
C ASN A 79 52.01 -0.07 -6.69
N ALA A 80 52.96 0.50 -7.44
CA ALA A 80 54.38 0.22 -7.29
C ALA A 80 54.95 0.77 -5.97
N TYR A 81 54.47 1.93 -5.54
CA TYR A 81 54.86 2.55 -4.27
C TYR A 81 54.37 1.74 -3.08
N ILE A 82 53.10 1.31 -3.09
CA ILE A 82 52.48 0.49 -2.03
C ILE A 82 53.18 -0.86 -1.91
N GLU A 83 53.57 -1.49 -3.02
CA GLU A 83 54.31 -2.77 -2.96
C GLU A 83 55.66 -2.64 -2.24
N GLN A 84 56.23 -1.43 -2.17
CA GLN A 84 57.53 -1.16 -1.53
C GLN A 84 57.42 -0.55 -0.13
N HIS A 85 56.39 0.27 0.13
CA HIS A 85 56.27 1.06 1.36
C HIS A 85 55.08 0.64 2.24
N GLY A 86 54.02 0.08 1.62
CA GLY A 86 52.77 -0.29 2.27
C GLY A 86 52.07 0.86 3.00
N GLY A 87 51.18 0.48 3.92
CA GLY A 87 50.38 1.38 4.76
C GLY A 87 50.31 0.88 6.20
N VAL A 88 49.45 1.47 7.02
CA VAL A 88 49.36 1.12 8.45
C VAL A 88 48.20 0.17 8.69
N LEU A 89 48.47 -1.09 9.02
CA LEU A 89 47.41 -2.03 9.43
C LEU A 89 46.75 -1.55 10.72
N PHE A 90 45.43 -1.73 10.83
CA PHE A 90 44.76 -1.48 12.11
C PHE A 90 45.27 -2.44 13.20
N PRO A 91 45.39 -2.00 14.46
CA PRO A 91 45.97 -2.81 15.53
C PRO A 91 45.28 -4.17 15.66
N GLY A 92 46.05 -5.26 15.70
CA GLY A 92 45.55 -6.63 15.90
C GLY A 92 44.88 -7.28 14.67
N LEU A 93 44.99 -6.68 13.49
CA LEU A 93 44.33 -7.17 12.28
C LEU A 93 44.76 -8.59 11.90
N GLU A 94 46.06 -8.89 11.87
CA GLU A 94 46.53 -10.21 11.40
C GLU A 94 46.03 -11.33 12.32
N GLU A 95 46.02 -11.11 13.64
CA GLU A 95 45.48 -12.05 14.61
C GLU A 95 43.99 -12.31 14.38
N VAL A 96 43.21 -11.26 14.11
CA VAL A 96 41.77 -11.37 13.83
C VAL A 96 41.52 -12.08 12.50
N LEU A 97 42.24 -11.72 11.43
CA LEU A 97 42.12 -12.40 10.12
C LEU A 97 42.45 -13.89 10.24
N LYS A 98 43.48 -14.23 11.02
CA LYS A 98 43.82 -15.61 11.33
C LYS A 98 42.66 -16.33 12.00
N GLU A 99 42.12 -15.78 13.09
CA GLU A 99 40.97 -16.39 13.80
C GLU A 99 39.73 -16.55 12.88
N LEU A 100 39.43 -15.53 12.09
CA LEU A 100 38.27 -15.55 11.18
C LEU A 100 38.45 -16.59 10.08
N SER A 101 39.65 -16.70 9.49
CA SER A 101 39.94 -17.64 8.39
C SER A 101 39.82 -19.11 8.80
N GLU A 102 39.90 -19.43 10.10
CA GLU A 102 39.66 -20.79 10.60
C GLU A 102 38.18 -21.20 10.51
N LYS A 103 37.25 -20.24 10.41
CA LYS A 103 35.80 -20.46 10.47
C LYS A 103 35.03 -19.95 9.25
N TYR A 104 35.53 -18.91 8.59
CA TYR A 104 34.85 -18.21 7.50
C TYR A 104 35.77 -18.10 6.28
N ASP A 105 35.18 -18.12 5.10
CA ASP A 105 35.91 -17.76 3.88
C ASP A 105 36.02 -16.24 3.79
N LEU A 106 37.24 -15.70 3.69
CA LEU A 106 37.47 -14.25 3.68
C LEU A 106 37.73 -13.76 2.26
N PHE A 107 37.18 -12.59 1.95
CA PHE A 107 37.26 -11.97 0.62
C PHE A 107 37.52 -10.47 0.73
N ILE A 108 38.13 -9.86 -0.28
CA ILE A 108 38.25 -8.40 -0.39
C ILE A 108 37.46 -7.93 -1.60
N VAL A 109 36.58 -6.95 -1.40
CA VAL A 109 35.91 -6.24 -2.49
C VAL A 109 36.00 -4.75 -2.26
N SER A 110 36.76 -4.05 -3.10
CA SER A 110 37.01 -2.62 -2.93
C SER A 110 36.84 -1.82 -4.23
N ASN A 111 36.62 -0.51 -4.11
CA ASN A 111 36.46 0.39 -5.25
C ASN A 111 37.82 0.94 -5.74
N CYS A 112 38.84 0.09 -5.81
CA CYS A 112 40.21 0.47 -6.17
C CYS A 112 40.56 0.07 -7.61
N GLN A 113 41.73 0.52 -8.08
CA GLN A 113 42.35 0.10 -9.33
C GLN A 113 42.80 -1.36 -9.30
N LEU A 114 43.05 -1.90 -10.49
CA LEU A 114 43.64 -3.24 -10.64
C LEU A 114 45.09 -3.21 -10.14
N GLY A 115 45.52 -4.19 -9.35
CA GLY A 115 46.87 -4.27 -8.79
C GLY A 115 47.00 -3.72 -7.37
N TYR A 116 46.07 -2.89 -6.90
CA TYR A 116 46.14 -2.26 -5.57
C TYR A 116 45.95 -3.26 -4.43
N ILE A 117 44.92 -4.12 -4.52
CA ILE A 117 44.69 -5.20 -3.54
C ILE A 117 45.89 -6.15 -3.55
N GLU A 118 46.41 -6.48 -4.72
CA GLU A 118 47.57 -7.35 -4.86
C GLU A 118 48.83 -6.76 -4.20
N ALA A 119 49.09 -5.46 -4.38
CA ALA A 119 50.20 -4.76 -3.74
C ALA A 119 50.08 -4.76 -2.20
N PHE A 120 48.89 -4.46 -1.67
CA PHE A 120 48.59 -4.56 -0.23
C PHE A 120 48.86 -5.97 0.32
N LEU A 121 48.32 -7.00 -0.35
CA LEU A 121 48.46 -8.39 0.09
C LEU A 121 49.91 -8.87 0.03
N SER A 122 50.67 -8.43 -0.98
CA SER A 122 52.08 -8.75 -1.19
C SER A 122 52.95 -8.16 -0.08
N TYR A 123 52.83 -6.85 0.16
CA TYR A 123 53.64 -6.14 1.16
C TYR A 123 53.38 -6.65 2.58
N HIS A 124 52.10 -6.78 2.96
CA HIS A 124 51.72 -7.22 4.31
C HIS A 124 51.69 -8.75 4.49
N LYS A 125 51.89 -9.53 3.42
CA LYS A 125 51.87 -11.02 3.44
C LYS A 125 50.57 -11.61 3.97
N LEU A 126 49.45 -10.92 3.73
CA LEU A 126 48.11 -11.30 4.21
C LEU A 126 47.31 -12.16 3.21
N GLY A 127 47.81 -12.34 1.98
CA GLY A 127 47.11 -13.09 0.92
C GLY A 127 46.72 -14.52 1.30
N LYS A 128 47.43 -15.14 2.25
CA LYS A 128 47.14 -16.47 2.79
C LYS A 128 45.77 -16.61 3.48
N TYR A 129 45.14 -15.51 3.90
CA TYR A 129 43.85 -15.53 4.60
C TYR A 129 42.64 -15.34 3.68
N PHE A 130 42.85 -14.82 2.46
CA PHE A 130 41.77 -14.47 1.54
C PHE A 130 41.67 -15.48 0.39
N LYS A 131 40.45 -15.89 0.05
CA LYS A 131 40.21 -16.88 -1.01
C LYS A 131 40.02 -16.29 -2.39
N ASP A 132 39.46 -15.08 -2.46
CA ASP A 132 39.20 -14.38 -3.70
C ASP A 132 39.13 -12.87 -3.44
N THR A 133 39.36 -12.09 -4.49
CA THR A 133 39.32 -10.63 -4.44
C THR A 133 38.63 -10.08 -5.68
N GLU A 134 37.95 -8.94 -5.53
CA GLU A 134 37.37 -8.24 -6.66
C GLU A 134 37.48 -6.72 -6.49
N CYS A 135 37.62 -5.99 -7.60
CA CYS A 135 37.68 -4.54 -7.57
C CYS A 135 37.08 -3.88 -8.81
N TYR A 136 36.79 -2.59 -8.68
CA TYR A 136 36.32 -1.76 -9.80
C TYR A 136 37.28 -1.82 -10.99
N GLY A 137 38.60 -1.80 -10.74
CA GLY A 137 39.61 -1.87 -11.79
C GLY A 137 39.44 -3.05 -12.75
N ARG A 138 38.95 -4.19 -12.23
CA ARG A 138 38.71 -5.43 -13.00
C ARG A 138 37.31 -5.48 -13.61
N THR A 139 36.26 -5.11 -12.87
CA THR A 139 34.87 -5.25 -13.32
C THR A 139 34.37 -4.07 -14.16
N LYS A 140 34.92 -2.87 -13.92
CA LYS A 140 34.39 -1.57 -14.37
C LYS A 140 32.92 -1.35 -13.98
N ARG A 141 32.47 -1.98 -12.89
CA ARG A 141 31.10 -1.85 -12.35
C ARG A 141 31.14 -1.29 -10.94
N CYS A 142 30.00 -0.78 -10.48
CA CYS A 142 29.89 -0.28 -9.11
C CYS A 142 30.18 -1.40 -8.09
N LYS A 143 30.45 -0.99 -6.84
CA LYS A 143 30.88 -1.90 -5.78
C LYS A 143 29.82 -2.96 -5.44
N GLY A 144 28.53 -2.60 -5.42
CA GLY A 144 27.42 -3.54 -5.25
C GLY A 144 27.39 -4.66 -6.31
N ASP A 145 27.61 -4.31 -7.58
CA ASP A 145 27.71 -5.31 -8.66
C ASP A 145 28.96 -6.18 -8.51
N SER A 146 30.09 -5.60 -8.11
CA SER A 146 31.34 -6.33 -7.87
C SER A 146 31.20 -7.36 -6.74
N ILE A 147 30.46 -7.01 -5.67
CA ILE A 147 30.07 -7.93 -4.59
C ILE A 147 29.26 -9.10 -5.19
N ALA A 148 28.23 -8.81 -5.98
CA ALA A 148 27.39 -9.84 -6.59
C ALA A 148 28.16 -10.78 -7.53
N ILE A 149 29.10 -10.25 -8.33
CA ILE A 149 29.96 -11.06 -9.22
C ILE A 149 30.90 -11.95 -8.41
N LEU A 150 31.51 -11.44 -7.32
CA LEU A 150 32.32 -12.28 -6.43
C LEU A 150 31.45 -13.39 -5.83
N LEU A 151 30.32 -13.06 -5.20
CA LEU A 151 29.43 -14.06 -4.59
C LEU A 151 28.94 -15.11 -5.59
N GLY A 152 28.63 -14.72 -6.83
CA GLY A 152 28.20 -15.67 -7.88
C GLY A 152 29.26 -16.70 -8.28
N ARG A 153 30.54 -16.44 -7.99
CA ARG A 153 31.64 -17.39 -8.19
C ARG A 153 31.89 -18.26 -6.97
N GLN A 154 31.28 -17.95 -5.82
CA GLN A 154 31.51 -18.62 -4.55
C GLN A 154 30.30 -19.46 -4.12
N ASP A 155 30.57 -20.64 -3.57
CA ASP A 155 29.53 -21.52 -3.01
C ASP A 155 29.24 -21.14 -1.55
N LEU A 156 28.70 -19.95 -1.30
CA LEU A 156 28.39 -19.44 0.05
C LEU A 156 26.90 -19.56 0.36
N GLU A 157 26.58 -20.05 1.56
CA GLU A 157 25.20 -20.08 2.09
C GLU A 157 24.82 -18.77 2.78
N GLN A 158 25.79 -18.07 3.38
CA GLN A 158 25.60 -16.75 3.99
C GLN A 158 26.86 -15.91 3.81
N ALA A 159 26.70 -14.60 3.68
CA ALA A 159 27.81 -13.67 3.69
C ALA A 159 27.48 -12.38 4.45
N VAL A 160 28.51 -11.67 4.90
CA VAL A 160 28.41 -10.34 5.53
C VAL A 160 29.47 -9.44 4.93
N TYR A 161 29.14 -8.15 4.77
CA TYR A 161 30.07 -7.14 4.30
C TYR A 161 30.55 -6.26 5.46
N VAL A 162 31.85 -5.98 5.52
CA VAL A 162 32.49 -5.10 6.51
C VAL A 162 33.08 -3.91 5.79
N GLY A 163 32.67 -2.70 6.18
CA GLY A 163 33.11 -1.43 5.58
C GLY A 163 32.97 -0.27 6.55
N ASP A 164 33.57 0.89 6.26
CA ASP A 164 33.60 2.04 7.17
C ASP A 164 32.80 3.26 6.67
N ILE A 165 32.44 3.31 5.38
CA ILE A 165 31.75 4.46 4.79
C ILE A 165 30.30 4.15 4.34
N GLU A 166 29.50 5.21 4.13
CA GLU A 166 28.10 5.07 3.70
C GLU A 166 27.95 4.38 2.33
N GLY A 167 28.92 4.59 1.44
CA GLY A 167 28.97 3.91 0.13
C GLY A 167 29.03 2.38 0.25
N ASP A 168 29.69 1.86 1.28
CA ASP A 168 29.78 0.42 1.55
C ASP A 168 28.45 -0.14 2.04
N PHE A 169 27.79 0.59 2.94
CA PHE A 169 26.47 0.22 3.44
C PHE A 169 25.45 0.14 2.30
N ILE A 170 25.45 1.13 1.41
CA ILE A 170 24.58 1.14 0.22
C ILE A 170 24.89 -0.06 -0.68
N SER A 171 26.17 -0.33 -0.94
CA SER A 171 26.62 -1.43 -1.81
C SER A 171 26.26 -2.80 -1.23
N ALA A 172 26.45 -2.99 0.08
CA ALA A 172 26.08 -4.21 0.79
C ALA A 172 24.55 -4.42 0.79
N THR A 173 23.78 -3.36 1.02
CA THR A 173 22.32 -3.39 1.00
C THR A 173 21.78 -3.73 -0.39
N GLN A 174 22.36 -3.14 -1.45
CA GLN A 174 22.02 -3.46 -2.83
C GLN A 174 22.29 -4.93 -3.16
N ALA A 175 23.38 -5.49 -2.63
CA ALA A 175 23.74 -6.91 -2.78
C ALA A 175 22.95 -7.85 -1.84
N GLY A 176 22.06 -7.32 -1.00
CA GLY A 176 21.27 -8.12 -0.05
C GLY A 176 22.08 -8.69 1.12
N LEU A 177 23.24 -8.11 1.43
CA LEU A 177 24.11 -8.55 2.52
C LEU A 177 23.86 -7.77 3.82
N PRO A 178 23.93 -8.43 4.99
CA PRO A 178 24.15 -7.75 6.25
C PRO A 178 25.45 -6.93 6.21
N PHE A 179 25.45 -5.78 6.90
CA PHE A 179 26.58 -4.85 6.95
C PHE A 179 27.09 -4.68 8.39
N ILE A 180 28.41 -4.78 8.58
CA ILE A 180 29.10 -4.43 9.83
C ILE A 180 29.92 -3.16 9.58
N HIS A 181 29.55 -2.08 10.28
CA HIS A 181 30.25 -0.81 10.20
C HIS A 181 31.55 -0.84 11.03
N ALA A 182 32.68 -0.63 10.37
CA ALA A 182 33.99 -0.41 10.98
C ALA A 182 34.10 1.06 11.44
N ALA A 183 33.55 1.37 12.61
CA ALA A 183 33.46 2.76 13.11
C ALA A 183 34.81 3.39 13.51
N TYR A 184 35.90 2.64 13.39
CA TYR A 184 37.27 3.13 13.54
C TYR A 184 37.88 3.64 12.23
N GLY A 185 37.20 3.45 11.09
CA GLY A 185 37.65 3.89 9.77
C GLY A 185 37.38 5.39 9.49
N PHE A 186 37.34 5.74 8.22
CA PHE A 186 37.30 7.11 7.73
C PHE A 186 35.89 7.74 7.76
N GLY A 187 34.84 6.90 7.69
CA GLY A 187 33.45 7.33 7.58
C GLY A 187 32.59 7.24 8.84
N LYS A 188 31.32 7.63 8.67
CA LYS A 188 30.23 7.36 9.61
C LYS A 188 29.04 6.79 8.87
N VAL A 189 28.47 5.71 9.39
CA VAL A 189 27.24 5.10 8.88
C VAL A 189 26.16 5.09 9.97
N PRO A 190 25.39 6.17 10.15
CA PRO A 190 24.38 6.26 11.22
C PRO A 190 23.24 5.24 11.09
N GLN A 191 23.01 4.70 9.89
CA GLN A 191 21.98 3.70 9.60
C GLN A 191 22.43 2.26 9.90
N ALA A 192 23.71 2.04 10.21
CA ALA A 192 24.24 0.69 10.42
C ALA A 192 23.74 0.08 11.74
N VAL A 193 23.09 -1.08 11.63
CA VAL A 193 22.57 -1.84 12.78
C VAL A 193 23.69 -2.55 13.57
N TYR A 194 24.77 -2.92 12.90
CA TYR A 194 25.95 -3.55 13.50
C TYR A 194 27.16 -2.63 13.33
N ALA A 195 27.85 -2.32 14.42
CA ALA A 195 29.06 -1.50 14.39
C ALA A 195 30.09 -2.06 15.37
N ILE A 196 31.36 -1.97 14.98
CA ILE A 196 32.53 -2.32 15.79
C ILE A 196 33.42 -1.09 15.95
N ARG A 197 34.00 -0.90 17.14
CA ARG A 197 34.91 0.23 17.42
C ARG A 197 36.39 -0.16 17.33
N SER A 198 36.66 -1.43 17.12
CA SER A 198 37.99 -2.01 16.94
C SER A 198 37.89 -3.30 16.13
N VAL A 199 38.94 -3.66 15.38
CA VAL A 199 38.98 -4.90 14.59
C VAL A 199 38.79 -6.14 15.48
N GLN A 200 39.26 -6.08 16.72
CA GLN A 200 39.18 -7.15 17.72
C GLN A 200 37.75 -7.55 18.08
N GLU A 201 36.77 -6.67 17.86
CA GLU A 201 35.35 -6.97 18.08
C GLU A 201 34.74 -7.81 16.94
N LEU A 202 35.41 -7.88 15.79
CA LEU A 202 34.86 -8.49 14.58
C LEU A 202 34.53 -9.98 14.72
N PRO A 203 35.35 -10.85 15.37
CA PRO A 203 34.98 -12.26 15.56
C PRO A 203 33.66 -12.45 16.32
N ALA A 204 33.46 -11.67 17.38
CA ALA A 204 32.22 -11.70 18.17
C ALA A 204 31.04 -11.15 17.36
N MET A 205 31.25 -10.07 16.60
CA MET A 205 30.23 -9.47 15.76
C MET A 205 29.83 -10.37 14.59
N ALA A 206 30.80 -10.96 13.87
CA ALA A 206 30.55 -11.91 12.79
C ALA A 206 29.72 -13.10 13.30
N LYS A 207 30.08 -13.66 14.47
CA LYS A 207 29.28 -14.71 15.12
C LYS A 207 27.85 -14.24 15.40
N LYS A 208 27.65 -13.02 15.88
CA LYS A 208 26.32 -12.44 16.15
C LYS A 208 25.51 -12.25 14.87
N VAL A 209 26.12 -11.76 13.79
CA VAL A 209 25.45 -11.54 12.50
C VAL A 209 25.04 -12.87 11.87
N PHE A 210 25.97 -13.83 11.80
CA PHE A 210 25.70 -15.16 11.24
C PHE A 210 24.76 -16.01 12.11
N ALA A 211 24.65 -15.72 13.42
CA ALA A 211 23.66 -16.36 14.28
C ALA A 211 22.22 -15.89 14.01
N LYS A 212 22.03 -14.72 13.37
CA LYS A 212 20.70 -14.27 12.95
C LYS A 212 20.25 -15.13 11.78
N LYS A 213 19.24 -15.97 12.01
CA LYS A 213 18.66 -16.80 10.94
C LYS A 213 17.89 -15.89 10.00
N ASP A 214 18.24 -15.91 8.72
CA ASP A 214 17.50 -15.18 7.70
C ASP A 214 16.24 -15.95 7.32
N ILE A 215 15.08 -15.31 7.49
CA ILE A 215 13.78 -15.89 7.14
C ILE A 215 13.65 -16.17 5.65
N ARG A 216 14.30 -15.39 4.77
CA ARG A 216 14.27 -15.64 3.32
C ARG A 216 14.98 -16.94 2.99
N ALA A 217 16.20 -17.12 3.50
CA ALA A 217 16.96 -18.36 3.36
C ALA A 217 16.19 -19.58 3.94
N PHE A 218 15.49 -19.39 5.06
CA PHE A 218 14.65 -20.44 5.64
C PHE A 218 13.51 -20.83 4.70
N LEU A 219 12.73 -19.85 4.22
CA LEU A 219 11.57 -20.06 3.35
C LEU A 219 11.93 -20.65 1.97
N HIS A 220 13.18 -20.46 1.51
CA HIS A 220 13.68 -21.11 0.30
C HIS A 220 13.80 -22.63 0.41
N THR A 221 13.94 -23.16 1.62
CA THR A 221 14.20 -24.58 1.85
C THR A 221 13.12 -25.26 2.67
N GLN A 222 12.37 -24.49 3.46
CA GLN A 222 11.38 -24.99 4.40
C GLN A 222 10.12 -24.14 4.46
N LYS A 223 8.98 -24.77 4.70
CA LYS A 223 7.76 -24.06 5.08
C LYS A 223 7.87 -23.59 6.53
N LEU A 224 7.35 -22.41 6.83
CA LEU A 224 7.40 -21.78 8.14
C LEU A 224 6.08 -21.99 8.88
N ILE A 225 6.15 -22.61 10.06
CA ILE A 225 5.00 -22.78 10.94
C ILE A 225 4.90 -21.60 11.90
N THR A 226 3.79 -20.87 11.85
CA THR A 226 3.49 -19.79 12.79
C THR A 226 2.60 -20.26 13.93
N ASP A 227 2.51 -19.44 14.96
CA ASP A 227 1.58 -19.59 16.08
C ASP A 227 0.09 -19.58 15.68
N GLY A 228 -0.76 -19.82 16.68
CA GLY A 228 -2.21 -19.69 16.61
C GLY A 228 -2.70 -18.35 17.15
N ALA A 229 -3.94 -18.27 17.62
CA ALA A 229 -4.49 -17.04 18.16
C ALA A 229 -3.80 -16.62 19.46
N PHE A 230 -3.39 -15.35 19.54
CA PHE A 230 -3.02 -14.75 20.83
C PHE A 230 -4.27 -14.41 21.64
N GLY A 231 -5.16 -13.57 21.10
CA GLY A 231 -6.32 -13.03 21.83
C GLY A 231 -7.25 -14.10 22.42
N THR A 232 -7.79 -15.02 21.59
CA THR A 232 -8.75 -16.03 22.09
C THR A 232 -8.11 -17.03 23.06
N TYR A 233 -6.84 -17.38 22.87
CA TYR A 233 -6.13 -18.27 23.79
C TYR A 233 -5.78 -17.56 25.10
N PHE A 234 -5.28 -16.32 25.02
CA PHE A 234 -5.02 -15.48 26.19
C PHE A 234 -6.29 -15.29 27.03
N SER A 235 -7.43 -14.98 26.43
CA SER A 235 -8.70 -14.87 27.16
C SER A 235 -9.16 -16.17 27.82
N SER A 236 -8.75 -17.33 27.30
CA SER A 236 -9.08 -18.63 27.91
C SER A 236 -8.29 -18.90 29.20
N ILE A 237 -7.10 -18.30 29.34
CA ILE A 237 -6.23 -18.46 30.52
C ILE A 237 -6.24 -17.24 31.45
N CYS A 238 -6.59 -16.05 30.95
CA CYS A 238 -6.69 -14.82 31.72
C CYS A 238 -8.10 -14.64 32.31
N GLN A 239 -8.27 -15.00 33.58
CA GLN A 239 -9.58 -14.97 34.25
C GLN A 239 -10.11 -13.56 34.54
N ASN A 240 -9.26 -12.53 34.48
CA ASN A 240 -9.60 -11.16 34.85
C ASN A 240 -10.05 -10.28 33.67
N GLY A 241 -10.13 -10.83 32.45
CA GLY A 241 -10.61 -10.10 31.28
C GLY A 241 -9.71 -8.94 30.83
N ILE A 242 -8.40 -9.02 31.11
CA ILE A 242 -7.43 -8.00 30.67
C ILE A 242 -7.39 -8.00 29.14
N PHE A 243 -7.44 -6.81 28.54
CA PHE A 243 -7.27 -6.65 27.10
C PHE A 243 -5.86 -7.11 26.68
N PRO A 244 -5.71 -7.96 25.64
CA PRO A 244 -4.44 -8.66 25.38
C PRO A 244 -3.23 -7.74 25.35
N GLU A 245 -3.23 -6.67 24.58
CA GLU A 245 -2.10 -5.75 24.43
C GLU A 245 -1.73 -5.05 25.75
N ARG A 246 -2.73 -4.74 26.60
CA ARG A 246 -2.48 -4.16 27.94
C ARG A 246 -1.79 -5.15 28.87
N ALA A 247 -1.91 -6.46 28.61
CA ALA A 247 -1.21 -7.48 29.38
C ALA A 247 0.31 -7.41 29.22
N ASN A 248 0.84 -6.76 28.18
CA ASN A 248 2.28 -6.57 28.02
C ASN A 248 2.91 -5.83 29.22
N THR A 249 2.17 -4.89 29.81
CA THR A 249 2.63 -4.14 30.99
C THR A 249 1.97 -4.63 32.28
N GLN A 250 0.72 -5.09 32.21
CA GLN A 250 -0.06 -5.47 33.40
C GLN A 250 0.12 -6.93 33.83
N ALA A 251 0.42 -7.83 32.89
CA ALA A 251 0.54 -9.26 33.15
C ALA A 251 1.60 -9.95 32.25
N PRO A 252 2.85 -9.45 32.22
CA PRO A 252 3.88 -9.90 31.28
C PRO A 252 4.19 -11.41 31.38
N ALA A 253 4.06 -11.99 32.58
CA ALA A 253 4.25 -13.43 32.78
C ALA A 253 3.23 -14.29 32.03
N LEU A 254 1.96 -13.85 31.93
CA LEU A 254 0.93 -14.56 31.16
C LEU A 254 1.19 -14.44 29.66
N VAL A 255 1.64 -13.26 29.19
CA VAL A 255 2.02 -13.05 27.79
C VAL A 255 3.18 -13.98 27.42
N LYS A 256 4.21 -14.06 28.28
CA LYS A 256 5.35 -14.99 28.12
C LYS A 256 4.89 -16.44 28.03
N GLN A 257 4.00 -16.85 28.94
CA GLN A 257 3.43 -18.21 28.95
C GLN A 257 2.71 -18.56 27.64
N VAL A 258 2.00 -17.61 27.02
CA VAL A 258 1.35 -17.83 25.71
C VAL A 258 2.40 -18.11 24.63
N HIS A 259 3.44 -17.27 24.53
CA HIS A 259 4.50 -17.47 23.55
C HIS A 259 5.25 -18.79 23.76
N GLU A 260 5.63 -19.11 25.01
CA GLU A 260 6.28 -20.37 25.36
C GLU A 260 5.41 -21.58 25.01
N ALA A 261 4.09 -21.49 25.19
CA ALA A 261 3.17 -22.57 24.82
C ALA A 261 3.19 -22.84 23.31
N TYR A 262 3.14 -21.81 22.47
CA TYR A 262 3.22 -21.96 21.01
C TYR A 262 4.59 -22.46 20.55
N LEU A 263 5.68 -21.94 21.12
CA LEU A 263 7.04 -22.41 20.83
C LEU A 263 7.19 -23.90 21.19
N SER A 264 6.66 -24.32 22.35
CA SER A 264 6.64 -25.74 22.76
C SER A 264 5.77 -26.63 21.87
N ALA A 265 4.80 -26.05 21.16
CA ALA A 265 3.95 -26.74 20.20
C ALA A 265 4.63 -26.93 18.83
N GLY A 266 5.77 -26.27 18.60
CA GLY A 266 6.53 -26.34 17.36
C GLY A 266 6.35 -25.12 16.45
N ALA A 267 5.78 -24.01 16.94
CA ALA A 267 5.80 -22.76 16.20
C ALA A 267 7.26 -22.29 16.01
N GLN A 268 7.58 -21.90 14.78
CA GLN A 268 8.87 -21.34 14.35
C GLN A 268 8.77 -19.83 14.09
N LEU A 269 7.55 -19.30 14.02
CA LEU A 269 7.27 -17.88 13.99
C LEU A 269 6.26 -17.57 15.10
N ILE A 270 6.56 -16.58 15.93
CA ILE A 270 5.58 -16.01 16.87
C ILE A 270 5.36 -14.54 16.55
N ARG A 271 4.08 -14.14 16.61
CA ARG A 271 3.63 -12.75 16.49
C ARG A 271 3.64 -12.09 17.85
N THR A 272 4.13 -10.86 17.93
CA THR A 272 4.06 -10.09 19.17
C THR A 272 2.62 -9.81 19.57
N ASN A 273 2.35 -9.70 20.87
CA ASN A 273 1.04 -9.32 21.39
C ASN A 273 0.77 -7.81 21.19
N THR A 274 0.65 -7.38 19.93
CA THR A 274 0.61 -5.97 19.53
C THR A 274 -0.36 -5.68 18.39
N PHE A 275 -1.18 -6.65 17.98
CA PHE A 275 -2.14 -6.51 16.89
C PHE A 275 -2.96 -5.21 16.99
N ALA A 276 -3.52 -4.94 18.17
CA ALA A 276 -4.34 -3.76 18.44
C ALA A 276 -3.58 -2.63 19.17
N ALA A 277 -2.24 -2.64 19.16
CA ALA A 277 -1.41 -1.62 19.81
C ALA A 277 -1.34 -0.34 18.95
N ASN A 278 -2.42 0.43 18.97
CA ASN A 278 -2.55 1.74 18.32
C ASN A 278 -3.34 2.71 19.20
N THR A 279 -3.18 4.01 18.92
CA THR A 279 -3.73 5.10 19.73
C THR A 279 -5.24 4.99 19.90
N LYS A 280 -5.97 4.64 18.83
CA LYS A 280 -7.44 4.57 18.85
C LYS A 280 -7.99 3.36 19.58
N THR A 281 -7.33 2.20 19.47
CA THR A 281 -7.84 0.97 20.08
C THR A 281 -7.46 0.89 21.55
N LEU A 282 -6.27 1.35 21.92
CA LEU A 282 -5.84 1.40 23.31
C LEU A 282 -6.38 2.60 24.08
N ASP A 283 -6.83 3.65 23.38
CA ASP A 283 -7.24 4.94 23.93
C ASP A 283 -6.11 5.60 24.73
N MET A 284 -4.94 5.70 24.11
CA MET A 284 -3.67 6.13 24.72
C MET A 284 -2.84 7.00 23.76
N GLY A 285 -1.90 7.77 24.30
CA GLY A 285 -0.93 8.54 23.49
C GLY A 285 0.04 7.65 22.71
N LEU A 286 0.59 8.17 21.60
CA LEU A 286 1.50 7.41 20.73
C LEU A 286 2.73 6.89 21.50
N ASP A 287 3.31 7.68 22.39
CA ASP A 287 4.48 7.25 23.17
C ASP A 287 4.15 6.03 24.06
N GLU A 288 3.00 6.03 24.73
CA GLU A 288 2.56 4.90 25.56
C GLU A 288 2.24 3.66 24.71
N VAL A 289 1.74 3.85 23.49
CA VAL A 289 1.56 2.76 22.52
C VAL A 289 2.92 2.16 22.14
N LEU A 290 3.92 2.99 21.85
CA LEU A 290 5.28 2.53 21.51
C LEU A 290 5.97 1.83 22.69
N GLU A 291 5.71 2.26 23.92
CA GLU A 291 6.15 1.56 25.15
C GLU A 291 5.46 0.18 25.29
N THR A 292 4.17 0.10 25.01
CA THR A 292 3.41 -1.15 25.02
C THR A 292 3.94 -2.14 23.97
N ILE A 293 4.31 -1.63 22.79
CA ILE A 293 4.96 -2.40 21.72
C ILE A 293 6.32 -2.92 22.16
N GLU A 294 7.15 -2.07 22.78
CA GLU A 294 8.47 -2.45 23.28
C GLU A 294 8.37 -3.54 24.36
N ALA A 295 7.43 -3.40 25.29
CA ALA A 295 7.17 -4.43 26.30
C ALA A 295 6.74 -5.75 25.66
N GLY A 296 5.77 -5.74 24.74
CA GLY A 296 5.29 -6.93 24.04
C GLY A 296 6.40 -7.63 23.25
N PHE A 297 7.23 -6.87 22.52
CA PHE A 297 8.35 -7.41 21.77
C PHE A 297 9.43 -8.00 22.69
N THR A 298 9.74 -7.34 23.80
CA THR A 298 10.72 -7.81 24.78
C THR A 298 10.30 -9.15 25.37
N ILE A 299 9.03 -9.30 25.74
CA ILE A 299 8.49 -10.55 26.28
C ILE A 299 8.57 -11.68 25.25
N ALA A 300 8.17 -11.44 24.00
CA ALA A 300 8.26 -12.42 22.92
C ALA A 300 9.72 -12.86 22.67
N LYS A 301 10.66 -11.91 22.70
CA LYS A 301 12.10 -12.17 22.57
C LYS A 301 12.63 -13.04 23.71
N GLU A 302 12.28 -12.72 24.95
CA GLU A 302 12.66 -13.54 26.11
C GLU A 302 12.10 -14.96 26.05
N ALA A 303 10.85 -15.12 25.61
CA ALA A 303 10.22 -16.43 25.43
C ALA A 303 10.92 -17.25 24.34
N ALA A 304 11.36 -16.62 23.26
CA ALA A 304 11.99 -17.27 22.11
C ALA A 304 13.46 -17.65 22.33
N GLU A 305 14.19 -16.94 23.19
CA GLU A 305 15.64 -17.10 23.36
C GLU A 305 16.08 -18.56 23.65
N PRO A 306 15.44 -19.31 24.57
CA PRO A 306 15.80 -20.71 24.83
C PRO A 306 15.54 -21.65 23.64
N TYR A 307 14.60 -21.30 22.77
CA TYR A 307 14.20 -22.10 21.62
C TYR A 307 15.06 -21.80 20.39
N ARG A 308 15.45 -20.53 20.19
CA ARG A 308 16.36 -20.08 19.12
C ARG A 308 17.69 -20.82 19.12
N GLN A 309 18.17 -21.21 20.30
CA GLN A 309 19.38 -22.01 20.49
C GLN A 309 19.26 -23.44 19.93
N LYS A 310 18.04 -23.97 19.81
CA LYS A 310 17.77 -25.36 19.42
C LYS A 310 17.27 -25.49 17.98
N HIS A 311 16.39 -24.59 17.55
CA HIS A 311 15.79 -24.61 16.21
C HIS A 311 15.53 -23.18 15.70
N PRO A 312 15.27 -22.99 14.39
CA PRO A 312 14.89 -21.68 13.86
C PRO A 312 13.62 -21.16 14.52
N VAL A 313 13.68 -19.94 15.06
CA VAL A 313 12.54 -19.20 15.62
C VAL A 313 12.66 -17.73 15.24
N PHE A 314 11.61 -17.19 14.63
CA PHE A 314 11.49 -15.82 14.14
C PHE A 314 10.46 -15.04 14.98
N LEU A 315 10.69 -13.74 15.12
CA LEU A 315 9.81 -12.79 15.83
C LEU A 315 9.19 -11.81 14.83
N ALA A 316 7.86 -11.83 14.73
CA ALA A 316 7.09 -10.89 13.95
C ALA A 316 6.61 -9.71 14.80
N GLY A 317 6.88 -8.49 14.35
CA GLY A 317 6.14 -7.32 14.79
C GLY A 317 4.74 -7.36 14.17
N ASP A 318 3.74 -7.69 14.96
CA ASP A 318 2.34 -7.84 14.54
C ASP A 318 1.60 -6.49 14.61
N ILE A 319 1.09 -6.03 13.48
CA ILE A 319 0.47 -4.73 13.27
C ILE A 319 -0.91 -4.94 12.65
N GLY A 320 -1.98 -4.64 13.38
CA GLY A 320 -3.36 -4.68 12.90
C GLY A 320 -3.89 -3.33 12.40
N PRO A 321 -5.10 -3.30 11.83
CA PRO A 321 -5.70 -2.08 11.30
C PRO A 321 -6.12 -1.10 12.41
N ILE A 322 -5.75 0.16 12.26
CA ILE A 322 -6.17 1.28 13.11
C ILE A 322 -7.63 1.66 12.76
N PRO A 323 -8.59 1.57 13.70
CA PRO A 323 -9.99 1.83 13.40
C PRO A 323 -10.28 3.28 12.97
N GLY A 324 -11.18 3.44 11.99
CA GLY A 324 -11.90 4.68 11.72
C GLY A 324 -11.07 5.90 11.32
N GLY A 325 -10.83 6.09 10.02
CA GLY A 325 -10.34 7.37 9.47
C GLY A 325 -11.41 8.04 8.62
N ARG A 326 -11.77 9.29 8.91
CA ARG A 326 -12.28 10.18 7.86
C ARG A 326 -11.11 10.53 6.94
N GLN A 327 -11.35 10.88 5.68
CA GLN A 327 -10.30 11.30 4.73
C GLN A 327 -9.31 12.33 5.30
N GLU A 328 -9.76 13.18 6.23
CA GLU A 328 -8.94 14.21 6.89
C GLU A 328 -7.91 13.66 7.90
N GLN A 329 -7.96 12.37 8.24
CA GLN A 329 -7.06 11.71 9.21
C GLN A 329 -6.11 10.69 8.54
N GLU A 330 -6.16 10.53 7.21
CA GLU A 330 -5.36 9.53 6.48
C GLU A 330 -3.85 9.75 6.69
N GLU A 331 -3.38 11.00 6.63
CA GLU A 331 -1.95 11.34 6.83
C GLU A 331 -1.49 11.00 8.25
N GLN A 332 -2.29 11.33 9.27
CA GLN A 332 -1.96 11.06 10.67
C GLN A 332 -1.89 9.56 10.96
N ILE A 333 -2.83 8.77 10.42
CA ILE A 333 -2.84 7.31 10.57
C ILE A 333 -1.63 6.68 9.87
N THR A 334 -1.28 7.19 8.68
CA THR A 334 -0.11 6.72 7.93
C THR A 334 1.19 6.97 8.72
N GLU A 335 1.32 8.14 9.32
CA GLU A 335 2.48 8.47 10.17
C GLU A 335 2.56 7.59 11.42
N GLU A 336 1.42 7.30 12.07
CA GLU A 336 1.38 6.38 13.22
C GLU A 336 1.88 4.98 12.84
N TYR A 337 1.41 4.41 11.73
CA TYR A 337 1.92 3.13 11.24
C TYR A 337 3.43 3.16 10.96
N LEU A 338 3.94 4.26 10.42
CA LEU A 338 5.37 4.41 10.14
C LEU A 338 6.20 4.40 11.42
N GLN A 339 5.75 5.11 12.47
CA GLN A 339 6.40 5.12 13.78
C GLN A 339 6.37 3.73 14.44
N ILE A 340 5.22 3.04 14.40
CA ILE A 340 5.08 1.66 14.89
C ILE A 340 6.03 0.71 14.16
N ALA A 341 6.07 0.76 12.83
CA ALA A 341 6.95 -0.10 12.03
C ALA A 341 8.44 0.17 12.30
N ARG A 342 8.85 1.44 12.38
CA ARG A 342 10.23 1.82 12.74
C ARG A 342 10.62 1.33 14.14
N LYS A 343 9.69 1.38 15.11
CA LYS A 343 9.92 0.86 16.45
C LYS A 343 10.25 -0.64 16.42
N PHE A 344 9.50 -1.45 15.68
CA PHE A 344 9.81 -2.88 15.52
C PHE A 344 11.15 -3.14 14.82
N VAL A 345 11.48 -2.36 13.79
CA VAL A 345 12.80 -2.45 13.13
C VAL A 345 13.92 -2.15 14.14
N ALA A 346 13.79 -1.08 14.93
CA ALA A 346 14.77 -0.69 15.94
C ALA A 346 14.92 -1.73 17.07
N LEU A 347 13.82 -2.38 17.47
CA LEU A 347 13.83 -3.46 18.47
C LEU A 347 14.46 -4.76 17.94
N GLY A 348 14.64 -4.87 16.62
CA GLY A 348 15.28 -6.00 15.96
C GLY A 348 14.32 -7.13 15.63
N ALA A 349 13.08 -6.81 15.23
CA ALA A 349 12.16 -7.78 14.66
C ALA A 349 12.78 -8.49 13.44
N ASP A 350 12.41 -9.76 13.23
CA ASP A 350 12.86 -10.52 12.04
C ASP A 350 11.99 -10.19 10.82
N LEU A 351 10.73 -9.83 11.06
CA LEU A 351 9.75 -9.45 10.06
C LEU A 351 8.68 -8.52 10.65
N LEU A 352 8.02 -7.77 9.77
CA LEU A 352 6.77 -7.07 10.06
C LEU A 352 5.60 -7.84 9.45
N VAL A 353 4.52 -7.96 10.20
CA VAL A 353 3.27 -8.55 9.74
C VAL A 353 2.17 -7.49 9.82
N PHE A 354 1.65 -7.09 8.67
CA PHE A 354 0.44 -6.29 8.58
C PHE A 354 -0.75 -7.23 8.51
N GLU A 355 -1.38 -7.49 9.65
CA GLU A 355 -2.38 -8.55 9.83
C GLU A 355 -3.82 -8.03 9.67
N THR A 356 -4.71 -8.81 9.04
CA THR A 356 -6.16 -8.54 8.96
C THR A 356 -6.55 -7.23 8.25
N PHE A 357 -5.76 -6.78 7.27
CA PHE A 357 -6.10 -5.55 6.55
C PHE A 357 -7.26 -5.76 5.55
N PRO A 358 -8.11 -4.75 5.33
CA PRO A 358 -9.21 -4.84 4.35
C PRO A 358 -8.75 -4.64 2.91
N ASN A 359 -7.64 -3.94 2.72
CA ASN A 359 -6.96 -3.62 1.47
C ASN A 359 -5.53 -3.14 1.79
N PRO A 360 -4.60 -3.10 0.82
CA PRO A 360 -3.23 -2.67 1.07
C PRO A 360 -3.05 -1.14 1.06
N ASP A 361 -4.03 -0.37 0.56
CA ASP A 361 -3.90 1.05 0.22
C ASP A 361 -3.28 1.91 1.35
N GLN A 362 -3.71 1.68 2.60
CA GLN A 362 -3.24 2.46 3.76
C GLN A 362 -1.80 2.13 4.21
N ILE A 363 -1.32 0.93 3.94
CA ILE A 363 0.00 0.45 4.42
C ILE A 363 1.08 0.51 3.35
N LEU A 364 0.72 0.66 2.06
CA LEU A 364 1.70 0.75 0.98
C LEU A 364 2.70 1.91 1.14
N PRO A 365 2.29 3.14 1.53
CA PRO A 365 3.25 4.22 1.77
C PRO A 365 4.26 3.88 2.87
N VAL A 366 3.79 3.23 3.94
CA VAL A 366 4.60 2.80 5.08
C VAL A 366 5.59 1.71 4.67
N ILE A 367 5.12 0.67 3.97
CA ILE A 367 5.93 -0.44 3.46
C ILE A 367 7.07 0.08 2.58
N ARG A 368 6.77 0.98 1.64
CA ARG A 368 7.77 1.59 0.75
C ARG A 368 8.82 2.38 1.52
N GLN A 369 8.40 3.13 2.54
CA GLN A 369 9.31 3.92 3.35
C GLN A 369 10.21 3.03 4.21
N ILE A 370 9.64 2.04 4.92
CA ILE A 370 10.40 1.09 5.73
C ILE A 370 11.39 0.31 4.88
N ARG A 371 11.02 -0.09 3.67
CA ARG A 371 11.92 -0.83 2.77
C ARG A 371 13.16 -0.03 2.37
N LYS A 372 13.07 1.30 2.26
CA LYS A 372 14.23 2.18 2.01
C LYS A 372 15.17 2.27 3.21
N GLU A 373 14.63 2.09 4.42
CA GLU A 373 15.36 2.23 5.68
C GLU A 373 15.90 0.87 6.19
N SER A 374 15.30 -0.25 5.78
CA SER A 374 15.62 -1.57 6.30
C SER A 374 15.28 -2.72 5.33
N PRO A 375 16.13 -3.77 5.23
CA PRO A 375 15.83 -4.97 4.46
C PRO A 375 14.86 -5.96 5.17
N ILE A 376 14.22 -5.54 6.27
CA ILE A 376 13.31 -6.36 7.10
C ILE A 376 12.26 -7.10 6.26
N PHE A 377 11.95 -8.35 6.57
CA PHE A 377 10.95 -9.09 5.80
C PHE A 377 9.54 -8.52 6.05
N ILE A 378 8.74 -8.35 5.00
CA ILE A 378 7.39 -7.77 5.08
C ILE A 378 6.35 -8.80 4.62
N LEU A 379 5.46 -9.17 5.53
CA LEU A 379 4.28 -9.99 5.30
C LEU A 379 3.01 -9.14 5.40
N VAL A 380 2.13 -9.23 4.40
CA VAL A 380 0.79 -8.60 4.43
C VAL A 380 -0.29 -9.67 4.41
N GLN A 381 -1.27 -9.58 5.30
CA GLN A 381 -2.39 -10.51 5.36
C GLN A 381 -3.74 -9.77 5.33
N PHE A 382 -4.68 -10.35 4.60
CA PHE A 382 -6.03 -9.83 4.46
C PHE A 382 -7.05 -10.80 5.08
N ALA A 383 -8.17 -10.25 5.54
CA ALA A 383 -9.31 -11.05 5.99
C ALA A 383 -10.50 -10.95 5.04
N VAL A 384 -11.07 -12.09 4.71
CA VAL A 384 -12.21 -12.22 3.79
C VAL A 384 -13.34 -13.04 4.41
N ASN A 385 -14.55 -12.83 3.92
CA ASN A 385 -15.73 -13.58 4.35
C ASN A 385 -15.89 -14.90 3.58
N GLN A 386 -17.01 -15.61 3.82
CA GLN A 386 -17.38 -16.86 3.14
C GLN A 386 -17.70 -16.72 1.65
N LEU A 387 -17.63 -15.51 1.11
CA LEU A 387 -17.78 -15.27 -0.33
C LEU A 387 -16.44 -14.89 -0.96
N GLY A 388 -15.36 -14.88 -0.16
CA GLY A 388 -14.03 -14.48 -0.62
C GLY A 388 -13.83 -12.98 -0.72
N TYR A 389 -14.66 -12.14 -0.10
CA TYR A 389 -14.54 -10.68 -0.14
C TYR A 389 -14.12 -10.09 1.21
N SER A 390 -13.22 -9.10 1.21
CA SER A 390 -12.87 -8.34 2.40
C SER A 390 -14.00 -7.41 2.84
N VAL A 391 -13.85 -6.77 4.00
CA VAL A 391 -14.81 -5.76 4.44
C VAL A 391 -14.82 -4.51 3.55
N ALA A 392 -13.78 -4.27 2.75
CA ALA A 392 -13.77 -3.25 1.70
C ALA A 392 -14.50 -3.71 0.42
N GLY A 393 -15.00 -4.95 0.39
CA GLY A 393 -15.66 -5.54 -0.76
C GLY A 393 -14.70 -6.09 -1.81
N ILE A 394 -13.40 -6.19 -1.50
CA ILE A 394 -12.36 -6.60 -2.45
C ILE A 394 -12.22 -8.12 -2.45
N SER A 395 -12.17 -8.75 -3.62
CA SER A 395 -12.00 -10.21 -3.71
C SER A 395 -10.61 -10.67 -3.21
N ALA A 396 -10.54 -11.86 -2.63
CA ALA A 396 -9.31 -12.48 -2.16
C ALA A 396 -8.26 -12.60 -3.28
N ARG A 397 -8.73 -12.85 -4.52
CA ARG A 397 -7.86 -12.88 -5.70
C ARG A 397 -7.24 -11.50 -5.93
N SER A 398 -8.06 -10.45 -6.03
CA SER A 398 -7.58 -9.10 -6.30
C SER A 398 -6.63 -8.59 -5.21
N LEU A 399 -6.91 -8.87 -3.93
CA LEU A 399 -6.02 -8.50 -2.82
C LEU A 399 -4.63 -9.13 -2.95
N LEU A 400 -4.57 -10.43 -3.26
CA LEU A 400 -3.31 -11.15 -3.38
C LEU A 400 -2.57 -10.78 -4.69
N GLU A 401 -3.29 -10.53 -5.78
CA GLU A 401 -2.71 -10.01 -7.02
C GLU A 401 -2.09 -8.62 -6.82
N GLU A 402 -2.82 -7.71 -6.18
CA GLU A 402 -2.36 -6.35 -5.86
C GLU A 402 -1.11 -6.40 -4.97
N ALA A 403 -1.14 -7.18 -3.89
CA ALA A 403 0.03 -7.36 -3.02
C ALA A 403 1.21 -8.02 -3.74
N GLY A 404 0.95 -8.95 -4.66
CA GLY A 404 1.97 -9.63 -5.46
C GLY A 404 2.73 -8.71 -6.41
N GLN A 405 2.09 -7.62 -6.87
CA GLN A 405 2.71 -6.61 -7.75
C GLN A 405 3.61 -5.62 -6.99
N VAL A 406 3.57 -5.60 -5.66
CA VAL A 406 4.37 -4.68 -4.85
C VAL A 406 5.75 -5.30 -4.59
N THR A 407 6.79 -4.68 -5.17
CA THR A 407 8.17 -5.16 -5.07
C THR A 407 8.62 -5.31 -3.61
N GLU A 408 8.22 -4.38 -2.76
CA GLU A 408 8.64 -4.28 -1.37
C GLU A 408 7.95 -5.29 -0.43
N ILE A 409 6.91 -6.01 -0.86
CA ILE A 409 6.27 -7.07 -0.06
C ILE A 409 7.02 -8.38 -0.32
N ASP A 410 7.40 -9.14 0.71
CA ASP A 410 8.06 -10.45 0.53
C ASP A 410 7.04 -11.60 0.52
N ALA A 411 5.96 -11.46 1.30
CA ALA A 411 4.90 -12.44 1.43
C ALA A 411 3.52 -11.78 1.51
N ALA A 412 2.50 -12.44 0.95
CA ALA A 412 1.12 -12.01 1.09
C ALA A 412 0.21 -13.21 1.40
N GLY A 413 -0.94 -12.97 2.01
CA GLY A 413 -1.77 -14.08 2.46
C GLY A 413 -3.15 -13.72 2.97
N LEU A 414 -3.84 -14.74 3.44
CA LEU A 414 -5.14 -14.61 4.08
C LEU A 414 -5.09 -15.12 5.52
N ASN A 415 -5.71 -14.38 6.42
CA ASN A 415 -5.89 -14.78 7.80
C ASN A 415 -7.32 -14.47 8.27
N CYS A 416 -7.75 -15.11 9.35
CA CYS A 416 -9.05 -14.87 9.98
C CYS A 416 -10.25 -15.09 9.02
N GLY A 417 -11.42 -14.56 9.38
CA GLY A 417 -12.64 -14.49 8.57
C GLY A 417 -13.39 -15.81 8.37
N VAL A 418 -12.69 -16.87 7.97
CA VAL A 418 -13.26 -18.17 7.63
C VAL A 418 -12.49 -19.33 8.25
N GLY A 419 -13.16 -20.48 8.36
CA GLY A 419 -12.55 -21.74 8.78
C GLY A 419 -11.70 -22.39 7.66
N PRO A 420 -10.98 -23.49 7.97
CA PRO A 420 -9.93 -24.04 7.10
C PRO A 420 -10.46 -24.63 5.79
N GLY A 421 -11.65 -25.25 5.78
CA GLY A 421 -12.24 -25.79 4.55
C GLY A 421 -12.66 -24.71 3.55
N HIS A 422 -13.17 -23.58 4.05
CA HIS A 422 -13.53 -22.46 3.19
C HIS A 422 -12.28 -21.72 2.72
N MET A 423 -11.29 -21.54 3.60
CA MET A 423 -9.98 -21.01 3.24
C MET A 423 -9.33 -21.82 2.13
N TYR A 424 -9.36 -23.15 2.20
CA TYR A 424 -8.89 -24.03 1.12
C TYR A 424 -9.58 -23.73 -0.21
N ASN A 425 -10.91 -23.59 -0.23
CA ASN A 425 -11.64 -23.29 -1.46
C ASN A 425 -11.27 -21.92 -2.05
N ILE A 426 -11.05 -20.91 -1.20
CA ILE A 426 -10.60 -19.58 -1.64
C ILE A 426 -9.19 -19.68 -2.23
N ILE A 427 -8.24 -20.24 -1.49
CA ILE A 427 -6.84 -20.35 -1.94
C ILE A 427 -6.74 -21.18 -3.22
N LYS A 428 -7.54 -22.24 -3.37
CA LYS A 428 -7.62 -23.04 -4.60
C LYS A 428 -8.03 -22.23 -5.84
N GLN A 429 -8.77 -21.14 -5.66
CA GLN A 429 -9.20 -20.26 -6.76
C GLN A 429 -8.23 -19.10 -7.04
N VAL A 430 -7.22 -18.90 -6.17
CA VAL A 430 -6.18 -17.89 -6.33
C VAL A 430 -4.94 -18.58 -6.91
N SER A 431 -4.68 -18.34 -8.20
CA SER A 431 -3.78 -19.20 -8.98
C SER A 431 -2.27 -19.00 -8.77
N SER A 432 -1.81 -17.96 -8.04
CA SER A 432 -0.42 -17.83 -7.55
C SER A 432 -0.12 -16.41 -7.08
N LEU A 433 0.88 -16.26 -6.19
CA LEU A 433 1.55 -15.00 -5.87
C LEU A 433 2.90 -14.94 -6.62
N SER A 434 2.98 -14.19 -7.71
CA SER A 434 4.18 -14.17 -8.56
C SER A 434 5.42 -13.71 -7.78
N GLY A 435 6.36 -14.63 -7.54
CA GLY A 435 7.64 -14.34 -6.88
C GLY A 435 7.56 -14.01 -5.39
N LYS A 436 6.39 -14.19 -4.73
CA LYS A 436 6.19 -13.91 -3.29
C LYS A 436 5.79 -15.19 -2.55
N TYR A 437 6.02 -15.22 -1.24
CA TYR A 437 5.57 -16.32 -0.39
C TYR A 437 4.08 -16.20 -0.04
N LEU A 438 3.34 -17.31 -0.08
CA LEU A 438 1.93 -17.36 0.32
C LEU A 438 1.79 -17.67 1.82
N SER A 439 1.01 -16.87 2.55
CA SER A 439 0.68 -17.07 3.96
C SER A 439 -0.80 -17.43 4.17
N VAL A 440 -1.11 -18.44 4.99
CA VAL A 440 -2.50 -18.89 5.21
C VAL A 440 -2.75 -19.26 6.67
N LEU A 441 -3.57 -18.47 7.36
CA LEU A 441 -3.87 -18.59 8.80
C LEU A 441 -5.40 -18.54 9.05
N PRO A 442 -6.17 -19.60 8.77
CA PRO A 442 -7.61 -19.59 8.97
C PRO A 442 -7.98 -19.61 10.47
N ASN A 443 -9.23 -19.25 10.76
CA ASN A 443 -9.82 -19.52 12.08
C ASN A 443 -9.98 -21.04 12.29
N ALA A 444 -10.08 -21.49 13.53
CA ALA A 444 -10.41 -22.89 13.82
C ALA A 444 -11.76 -23.26 13.19
N SER A 445 -12.78 -22.43 13.40
CA SER A 445 -14.11 -22.57 12.81
C SER A 445 -14.79 -21.19 12.71
N TYR A 446 -16.06 -21.14 12.32
CA TYR A 446 -16.83 -19.91 12.40
C TYR A 446 -17.15 -19.57 13.86
N PRO A 447 -17.04 -18.30 14.27
CA PRO A 447 -17.39 -17.90 15.62
C PRO A 447 -18.89 -18.10 15.86
N LYS A 448 -19.24 -18.68 17.00
CA LYS A 448 -20.60 -18.70 17.54
C LYS A 448 -20.64 -17.78 18.75
N VAL A 449 -21.66 -16.94 18.84
CA VAL A 449 -21.92 -16.16 20.06
C VAL A 449 -22.74 -17.02 21.00
N VAL A 450 -22.17 -17.37 22.15
CA VAL A 450 -22.85 -18.12 23.22
C VAL A 450 -22.68 -17.30 24.50
N GLN A 451 -23.79 -16.82 25.08
CA GLN A 451 -23.78 -15.98 26.30
C GLN A 451 -22.81 -14.77 26.16
N ASP A 452 -22.94 -14.02 25.07
CA ASP A 452 -22.11 -12.84 24.73
C ASP A 452 -20.60 -13.12 24.60
N ARG A 453 -20.19 -14.38 24.50
CA ARG A 453 -18.80 -14.80 24.26
C ARG A 453 -18.66 -15.45 22.89
N LEU A 454 -17.54 -15.18 22.24
CA LEU A 454 -17.14 -15.83 21.00
C LEU A 454 -16.59 -17.23 21.32
N VAL A 455 -17.28 -18.26 20.83
CA VAL A 455 -16.90 -19.67 20.98
C VAL A 455 -16.61 -20.25 19.60
N PHE A 456 -15.50 -20.96 19.48
CA PHE A 456 -15.12 -21.69 18.27
C PHE A 456 -15.31 -23.19 18.54
N LEU A 457 -15.88 -23.91 17.57
CA LEU A 457 -15.99 -25.36 17.63
C LEU A 457 -14.61 -26.00 17.52
N GLU A 458 -14.33 -26.98 18.38
CA GLU A 458 -13.10 -27.77 18.31
C GLU A 458 -13.13 -28.73 17.11
N ASN A 459 -12.10 -28.68 16.27
CA ASN A 459 -12.01 -29.45 15.04
C ASN A 459 -10.55 -29.72 14.62
N MET A 460 -9.65 -29.96 15.58
CA MET A 460 -8.20 -30.06 15.36
C MET A 460 -7.78 -31.01 14.23
N ASP A 461 -8.40 -32.18 14.12
CA ASP A 461 -8.09 -33.14 13.05
C ASP A 461 -8.46 -32.59 11.67
N TYR A 462 -9.71 -32.13 11.53
CA TYR A 462 -10.19 -31.50 10.30
C TYR A 462 -9.38 -30.26 9.91
N PHE A 463 -9.02 -29.43 10.89
CA PHE A 463 -8.16 -28.27 10.67
C PHE A 463 -6.80 -28.71 10.11
N SER A 464 -6.14 -29.66 10.76
CA SER A 464 -4.81 -30.11 10.37
C SER A 464 -4.80 -30.76 8.99
N ASP A 465 -5.80 -31.60 8.69
CA ASP A 465 -5.95 -32.23 7.37
C ASP A 465 -6.10 -31.18 6.27
N LYS A 466 -6.94 -30.16 6.50
CA LYS A 466 -7.11 -29.06 5.54
C LYS A 466 -5.89 -28.18 5.40
N MET A 467 -5.13 -27.96 6.46
CA MET A 467 -3.88 -27.22 6.37
C MET A 467 -2.80 -27.98 5.58
N VAL A 468 -2.79 -29.32 5.61
CA VAL A 468 -1.93 -30.13 4.72
C VAL A 468 -2.34 -29.90 3.26
N GLU A 469 -3.64 -29.97 2.94
CA GLU A 469 -4.12 -29.67 1.58
C GLU A 469 -3.77 -28.24 1.13
N ILE A 470 -3.83 -27.25 2.04
CA ILE A 470 -3.41 -25.86 1.77
C ILE A 470 -1.90 -25.76 1.56
N ALA A 471 -1.10 -26.53 2.30
CA ALA A 471 0.35 -26.60 2.11
C ALA A 471 0.70 -27.14 0.71
N ASP A 472 -0.07 -28.10 0.21
CA ASP A 472 0.07 -28.66 -1.14
C ASP A 472 -0.31 -27.66 -2.25
N LEU A 473 -1.13 -26.65 -1.94
CA LEU A 473 -1.43 -25.53 -2.85
C LEU A 473 -0.30 -24.47 -2.90
N GLY A 474 0.81 -24.68 -2.18
CA GLY A 474 1.98 -23.80 -2.22
C GLY A 474 2.06 -22.77 -1.07
N ALA A 475 1.21 -22.89 -0.04
CA ALA A 475 1.35 -22.08 1.16
C ALA A 475 2.72 -22.31 1.81
N SER A 476 3.47 -21.23 2.02
CA SER A 476 4.84 -21.25 2.55
C SER A 476 4.89 -20.87 4.03
N ILE A 477 3.93 -20.07 4.50
CA ILE A 477 3.78 -19.66 5.90
C ILE A 477 2.40 -20.13 6.37
N ILE A 478 2.36 -21.00 7.38
CA ILE A 478 1.13 -21.72 7.75
C ILE A 478 0.96 -21.69 9.25
N GLY A 479 -0.25 -21.38 9.73
CA GLY A 479 -0.59 -21.46 11.15
C GLY A 479 -2.07 -21.24 11.38
N GLY A 480 -2.42 -20.53 12.45
CA GLY A 480 -3.82 -20.32 12.81
C GLY A 480 -4.14 -18.90 13.27
N CYS A 481 -5.42 -18.55 13.17
CA CYS A 481 -5.98 -17.32 13.73
C CYS A 481 -7.01 -17.67 14.82
N CYS A 482 -8.09 -16.90 14.98
CA CYS A 482 -9.04 -17.02 16.08
C CYS A 482 -9.55 -18.46 16.30
N GLY A 483 -9.55 -18.89 17.56
CA GLY A 483 -9.96 -20.23 17.98
C GLY A 483 -8.88 -21.31 17.88
N THR A 484 -7.72 -21.02 17.29
CA THR A 484 -6.58 -21.97 17.27
C THR A 484 -5.71 -21.75 18.51
N ASN A 485 -5.47 -22.81 19.28
CA ASN A 485 -4.63 -22.80 20.48
C ASN A 485 -3.33 -23.61 20.23
N PRO A 486 -2.42 -23.75 21.20
CA PRO A 486 -1.18 -24.52 21.00
C PRO A 486 -1.36 -25.97 20.57
N ASP A 487 -2.47 -26.63 20.93
CA ASP A 487 -2.73 -28.01 20.52
C ASP A 487 -3.05 -28.14 19.02
N TYR A 488 -3.67 -27.11 18.42
CA TYR A 488 -3.82 -27.04 16.95
C TYR A 488 -2.46 -26.99 16.26
N ILE A 489 -1.55 -26.16 16.76
CA ILE A 489 -0.19 -26.03 16.18
C ILE A 489 0.58 -27.35 16.34
N ARG A 490 0.49 -27.99 17.51
CA ARG A 490 1.13 -29.29 17.77
C ARG A 490 0.60 -30.37 16.82
N ARG A 491 -0.71 -30.39 16.57
CA ARG A 491 -1.35 -31.33 15.64
C ARG A 491 -0.96 -31.04 14.20
N LEU A 492 -0.92 -29.77 13.80
CA LEU A 492 -0.51 -29.30 12.48
C LEU A 492 0.93 -29.72 12.16
N VAL A 493 1.88 -29.45 13.07
CA VAL A 493 3.29 -29.85 12.92
C VAL A 493 3.41 -31.35 12.72
N LYS A 494 2.65 -32.14 13.50
CA LYS A 494 2.60 -33.60 13.37
C LYS A 494 2.00 -34.06 12.04
N ALA A 495 0.97 -33.37 11.54
CA ALA A 495 0.27 -33.74 10.31
C ALA A 495 1.10 -33.46 9.05
N LEU A 496 1.80 -32.32 9.00
CA LEU A 496 2.65 -31.96 7.86
C LEU A 496 3.82 -32.94 7.69
N GLY A 497 4.48 -33.33 8.79
CA GLY A 497 5.65 -34.21 8.76
C GLY A 497 6.82 -33.64 7.94
N GLU A 498 7.94 -34.39 7.86
CA GLU A 498 9.17 -33.88 7.21
C GLU A 498 8.99 -33.59 5.71
N LYS A 499 8.13 -34.35 5.02
CA LYS A 499 7.89 -34.20 3.58
C LYS A 499 7.33 -32.83 3.24
N HIS A 500 6.27 -32.40 3.92
CA HIS A 500 5.62 -31.11 3.62
C HIS A 500 6.38 -29.93 4.21
N LEU A 501 7.23 -30.15 5.20
CA LEU A 501 8.07 -29.10 5.79
C LEU A 501 9.22 -28.66 4.85
N ARG A 502 9.62 -29.48 3.87
CA ARG A 502 10.52 -29.03 2.81
C ARG A 502 9.77 -28.16 1.80
N ALA A 503 10.34 -27.02 1.43
CA ALA A 503 9.81 -26.20 0.36
C ALA A 503 10.29 -26.78 -0.99
N GLU A 504 9.37 -27.00 -1.92
CA GLU A 504 9.74 -27.00 -3.33
C GLU A 504 10.00 -25.54 -3.72
N LYS A 505 11.03 -25.26 -4.54
CA LYS A 505 11.35 -23.88 -4.96
C LYS A 505 10.05 -23.17 -5.37
N PRO A 506 9.79 -21.93 -4.91
CA PRO A 506 8.67 -21.15 -5.43
C PRO A 506 8.86 -21.04 -6.94
N SER A 507 8.09 -21.81 -7.69
CA SER A 507 8.07 -21.70 -9.14
C SER A 507 7.19 -20.50 -9.44
N PRO A 508 7.67 -19.50 -10.21
CA PRO A 508 6.79 -18.45 -10.71
C PRO A 508 5.77 -19.11 -11.62
N VAL A 509 4.58 -19.38 -11.08
CA VAL A 509 3.43 -19.74 -11.90
C VAL A 509 2.94 -18.44 -12.48
N HIS A 510 2.99 -18.33 -13.81
CA HIS A 510 2.38 -17.21 -14.50
C HIS A 510 0.87 -17.32 -14.36
N ILE A 511 0.27 -16.28 -13.77
CA ILE A 511 -1.17 -16.10 -13.82
C ILE A 511 -1.54 -15.96 -15.29
N THR A 512 -2.13 -17.02 -15.84
CA THR A 512 -2.87 -16.88 -17.10
C THR A 512 -4.24 -16.37 -16.68
N VAL A 513 -4.38 -15.04 -16.60
CA VAL A 513 -5.72 -14.45 -16.62
C VAL A 513 -6.30 -14.93 -17.95
N LYS A 514 -7.35 -15.76 -17.91
CA LYS A 514 -8.22 -15.88 -19.07
C LYS A 514 -8.87 -14.51 -19.21
N GLU A 515 -8.18 -13.57 -19.84
CA GLU A 515 -8.83 -12.40 -20.40
C GLU A 515 -9.89 -12.97 -21.33
N ARG A 516 -11.16 -12.79 -20.95
CA ARG A 516 -12.24 -12.99 -21.91
C ARG A 516 -12.04 -11.89 -22.94
N THR A 517 -11.49 -12.26 -24.08
CA THR A 517 -11.24 -11.39 -25.25
C THR A 517 -12.52 -11.01 -25.99
N GLU A 518 -13.69 -11.17 -25.38
CA GLU A 518 -14.93 -10.65 -25.97
C GLU A 518 -14.89 -9.13 -25.86
N GLN A 519 -15.10 -8.44 -26.99
CA GLN A 519 -15.27 -6.99 -26.98
C GLN A 519 -16.48 -6.68 -26.09
N ALA A 520 -16.23 -6.03 -24.96
CA ALA A 520 -17.28 -5.58 -24.06
C ALA A 520 -18.25 -4.66 -24.81
N GLU A 521 -19.56 -4.92 -24.67
CA GLU A 521 -20.58 -4.03 -25.22
C GLU A 521 -20.60 -2.70 -24.45
N ASP A 522 -20.63 -1.57 -25.17
CA ASP A 522 -20.70 -0.24 -24.56
C ASP A 522 -22.17 0.20 -24.41
N HIS A 523 -22.76 -0.12 -23.26
CA HIS A 523 -24.10 0.31 -22.86
C HIS A 523 -24.10 1.60 -22.04
N SER A 524 -23.03 2.40 -22.12
CA SER A 524 -23.02 3.71 -21.49
C SER A 524 -24.04 4.64 -22.12
N PHE A 525 -24.66 5.51 -21.33
CA PHE A 525 -25.67 6.45 -21.84
C PHE A 525 -25.13 7.45 -22.90
N TYR A 526 -23.80 7.55 -23.03
CA TYR A 526 -23.10 8.42 -23.97
C TYR A 526 -22.48 7.65 -25.16
N ALA A 527 -22.66 6.33 -25.25
CA ALA A 527 -22.12 5.50 -26.32
C ALA A 527 -22.60 5.96 -27.70
N GLY A 528 -21.66 6.19 -28.63
CA GLY A 528 -21.96 6.61 -30.00
C GLY A 528 -22.54 8.02 -30.16
N LYS A 529 -22.62 8.83 -29.10
CA LYS A 529 -23.24 10.16 -29.14
C LYS A 529 -22.22 11.26 -29.41
N SER A 530 -22.60 12.23 -30.25
CA SER A 530 -21.85 13.45 -30.52
C SER A 530 -22.66 14.67 -30.13
N GLY A 531 -22.09 15.59 -29.35
CA GLY A 531 -22.76 16.81 -28.90
C GLY A 531 -22.84 16.93 -27.38
N LYS A 532 -23.67 17.84 -26.88
CA LYS A 532 -23.88 18.04 -25.44
C LYS A 532 -24.86 17.00 -24.91
N LEU A 533 -24.43 16.23 -23.91
CA LEU A 533 -25.27 15.24 -23.26
C LEU A 533 -26.34 15.92 -22.37
N ILE A 534 -27.53 15.33 -22.25
CA ILE A 534 -28.63 15.82 -21.42
C ILE A 534 -29.06 14.72 -20.45
N ALA A 535 -28.76 14.92 -19.17
CA ALA A 535 -29.27 14.09 -18.08
C ALA A 535 -30.33 14.85 -17.29
N VAL A 536 -31.44 14.21 -16.92
CA VAL A 536 -32.53 14.85 -16.16
C VAL A 536 -32.83 14.08 -14.89
N GLU A 537 -32.90 14.78 -13.76
CA GLU A 537 -33.25 14.21 -12.46
C GLU A 537 -34.77 13.99 -12.34
N LEU A 538 -35.16 12.76 -12.00
CA LEU A 538 -36.50 12.44 -11.50
C LEU A 538 -36.39 11.95 -10.06
N SER A 539 -36.74 12.82 -9.12
CA SER A 539 -36.71 12.49 -7.70
C SER A 539 -37.73 11.39 -7.36
N PRO A 540 -37.31 10.22 -6.82
CA PRO A 540 -38.24 9.19 -6.37
C PRO A 540 -39.24 9.74 -5.32
N PRO A 541 -40.49 9.25 -5.29
CA PRO A 541 -41.52 9.80 -4.42
C PRO A 541 -41.30 9.42 -2.94
N PRO A 542 -41.76 10.25 -1.99
CA PRO A 542 -41.80 9.91 -0.55
C PRO A 542 -42.90 8.91 -0.16
N SER A 543 -43.84 8.65 -1.05
CA SER A 543 -45.00 7.77 -0.81
C SER A 543 -45.18 6.80 -1.97
N ALA A 544 -46.14 5.90 -1.87
CA ALA A 544 -46.47 4.94 -2.93
C ALA A 544 -47.10 5.58 -4.20
N ASN A 545 -47.27 6.91 -4.25
CA ASN A 545 -47.80 7.60 -5.43
C ASN A 545 -46.66 8.09 -6.33
N ASP A 546 -46.46 7.41 -7.45
CA ASP A 546 -45.46 7.70 -8.48
C ASP A 546 -46.03 8.35 -9.75
N GLN A 547 -47.33 8.66 -9.78
CA GLN A 547 -48.02 9.14 -10.98
C GLN A 547 -47.33 10.36 -11.61
N LYS A 548 -46.98 11.37 -10.80
CA LYS A 548 -46.29 12.59 -11.28
C LYS A 548 -44.90 12.31 -11.84
N LEU A 549 -44.21 11.30 -11.30
CA LEU A 549 -42.89 10.90 -11.78
C LEU A 549 -43.01 10.20 -13.13
N LEU A 550 -43.97 9.27 -13.27
CA LEU A 550 -44.22 8.58 -14.53
C LEU A 550 -44.70 9.53 -15.62
N GLU A 551 -45.61 10.48 -15.31
CA GLU A 551 -46.02 11.52 -16.26
C GLU A 551 -44.82 12.33 -16.75
N ALA A 552 -43.91 12.72 -15.85
CA ALA A 552 -42.68 13.41 -16.22
C ALA A 552 -41.75 12.53 -17.07
N ALA A 553 -41.62 11.25 -16.75
CA ALA A 553 -40.81 10.31 -17.53
C ALA A 553 -41.36 10.13 -18.96
N HIS A 554 -42.68 10.03 -19.13
CA HIS A 554 -43.30 9.94 -20.46
C HIS A 554 -43.06 11.21 -21.30
N LEU A 555 -43.13 12.40 -20.67
CA LEU A 555 -42.78 13.65 -21.33
C LEU A 555 -41.31 13.66 -21.75
N LEU A 556 -40.41 13.18 -20.88
CA LEU A 556 -38.99 13.08 -21.17
C LEU A 556 -38.68 12.03 -22.24
N SER A 557 -39.46 10.97 -22.41
CA SER A 557 -39.27 10.00 -23.50
C SER A 557 -39.44 10.67 -24.88
N ALA A 558 -40.32 11.67 -24.97
CA ALA A 558 -40.58 12.41 -26.21
C ALA A 558 -39.62 13.60 -26.43
N MET A 559 -38.85 13.98 -25.39
CA MET A 559 -37.81 15.02 -25.46
C MET A 559 -36.48 14.29 -25.52
N HIS A 560 -35.67 14.44 -26.57
CA HIS A 560 -34.45 13.65 -26.82
C HIS A 560 -33.37 13.78 -25.71
N VAL A 561 -33.61 13.21 -24.52
CA VAL A 561 -32.71 13.20 -23.37
C VAL A 561 -31.87 11.93 -23.40
N ASP A 562 -30.62 12.03 -22.95
CA ASP A 562 -29.68 10.92 -23.04
C ASP A 562 -29.83 9.93 -21.91
N THR A 563 -30.23 10.40 -20.73
CA THR A 563 -30.51 9.56 -19.58
C THR A 563 -31.39 10.27 -18.56
N VAL A 564 -32.14 9.49 -17.79
CA VAL A 564 -32.88 9.96 -16.63
C VAL A 564 -32.27 9.39 -15.36
N THR A 565 -32.02 10.26 -14.38
CA THR A 565 -31.30 9.91 -13.16
C THR A 565 -32.16 9.99 -11.91
N PHE A 566 -31.91 9.09 -10.95
CA PHE A 566 -32.78 8.88 -9.80
C PHE A 566 -32.00 9.01 -8.48
N PRO A 567 -32.15 10.12 -7.73
CA PRO A 567 -31.43 10.31 -6.47
C PRO A 567 -31.87 9.32 -5.38
N ASP A 568 -30.88 8.70 -4.74
CA ASP A 568 -31.07 7.71 -3.67
C ASP A 568 -31.18 8.39 -2.31
N SER A 569 -32.42 8.52 -1.83
CA SER A 569 -32.75 9.10 -0.51
C SER A 569 -31.96 10.40 -0.22
N PRO A 570 -32.09 11.44 -1.06
CA PRO A 570 -31.34 12.68 -0.94
C PRO A 570 -31.58 13.36 0.41
N SER A 571 -30.56 14.06 0.94
CA SER A 571 -30.59 14.70 2.26
C SER A 571 -30.85 13.75 3.43
N GLY A 572 -30.64 12.44 3.26
CA GLY A 572 -30.86 11.44 4.30
C GLY A 572 -32.34 11.21 4.63
N ARG A 573 -33.25 11.50 3.69
CA ARG A 573 -34.69 11.36 3.88
C ARG A 573 -35.23 10.20 3.07
N THR A 574 -36.18 9.46 3.65
CA THR A 574 -36.81 8.31 3.00
C THR A 574 -37.48 8.72 1.69
N ARG A 575 -37.18 7.94 0.65
CA ARG A 575 -37.81 7.94 -0.67
C ARG A 575 -37.99 6.49 -1.13
N ALA A 576 -38.77 6.28 -2.19
CA ALA A 576 -38.74 5.03 -2.93
C ALA A 576 -37.31 4.72 -3.41
N ASP A 577 -36.96 3.44 -3.47
CA ASP A 577 -35.62 2.99 -3.88
C ASP A 577 -35.30 3.44 -5.32
N SER A 578 -34.10 3.99 -5.51
CA SER A 578 -33.68 4.60 -6.79
C SER A 578 -33.59 3.58 -7.91
N ILE A 579 -33.11 2.36 -7.63
CA ILE A 579 -32.93 1.29 -8.63
C ILE A 579 -34.29 0.73 -9.03
N LEU A 580 -35.16 0.45 -8.06
CA LEU A 580 -36.51 -0.06 -8.35
C LEU A 580 -37.33 0.97 -9.14
N MET A 581 -37.20 2.26 -8.83
CA MET A 581 -37.86 3.30 -9.62
C MET A 581 -37.26 3.44 -11.02
N ALA A 582 -35.94 3.38 -11.15
CA ALA A 582 -35.28 3.38 -12.45
C ALA A 582 -35.75 2.20 -13.32
N ALA A 583 -35.81 0.99 -12.76
CA ALA A 583 -36.29 -0.21 -13.46
C ALA A 583 -37.77 -0.09 -13.86
N LYS A 584 -38.60 0.53 -13.01
CA LYS A 584 -40.01 0.81 -13.36
C LYS A 584 -40.12 1.77 -14.53
N VAL A 585 -39.41 2.91 -14.48
CA VAL A 585 -39.42 3.91 -15.56
C VAL A 585 -38.89 3.31 -16.87
N ALA A 586 -37.76 2.60 -16.82
CA ALA A 586 -37.18 1.97 -18.01
C ALA A 586 -38.19 1.05 -18.72
N ARG A 587 -38.91 0.19 -17.98
CA ARG A 587 -39.96 -0.66 -18.56
C ARG A 587 -41.15 0.09 -19.15
N GLU A 588 -41.49 1.26 -18.60
CA GLU A 588 -42.69 2.00 -19.02
C GLU A 588 -42.43 2.99 -20.14
N THR A 589 -41.17 3.44 -20.33
CA THR A 589 -40.86 4.54 -21.26
C THR A 589 -39.67 4.28 -22.19
N ASP A 590 -39.00 3.12 -22.06
CA ASP A 590 -37.78 2.75 -22.80
C ASP A 590 -36.62 3.76 -22.67
N LEU A 591 -36.67 4.64 -21.66
CA LEU A 591 -35.64 5.64 -21.41
C LEU A 591 -34.40 4.94 -20.86
N CYS A 592 -33.22 5.40 -21.29
CA CYS A 592 -31.99 5.07 -20.58
C CYS A 592 -32.06 5.66 -19.16
N VAL A 593 -31.83 4.80 -18.15
CA VAL A 593 -31.93 5.18 -16.74
C VAL A 593 -30.59 5.05 -16.03
N MET A 594 -30.38 5.92 -15.04
CA MET A 594 -29.17 5.99 -14.23
C MET A 594 -29.52 6.21 -12.76
N PRO A 595 -29.78 5.16 -11.96
CA PRO A 595 -29.99 5.34 -10.53
C PRO A 595 -28.73 5.88 -9.84
N HIS A 596 -28.92 6.71 -8.82
CA HIS A 596 -27.85 7.00 -7.87
C HIS A 596 -27.72 5.82 -6.90
N ILE A 597 -26.49 5.50 -6.50
CA ILE A 597 -26.20 4.47 -5.49
C ILE A 597 -25.41 5.13 -4.36
N CYS A 598 -26.03 5.18 -3.18
CA CYS A 598 -25.50 5.85 -2.00
C CYS A 598 -24.80 4.87 -1.04
N CYS A 599 -23.65 5.27 -0.49
CA CYS A 599 -22.87 4.46 0.47
C CYS A 599 -23.33 4.60 1.94
N ARG A 600 -24.13 5.63 2.26
CA ARG A 600 -24.43 6.07 3.63
C ARG A 600 -25.01 4.99 4.53
N ASP A 601 -26.04 4.30 4.04
CA ASP A 601 -26.94 3.45 4.80
C ASP A 601 -26.84 1.97 4.39
N LYS A 602 -25.85 1.61 3.57
CA LYS A 602 -25.69 0.27 2.99
C LYS A 602 -24.28 -0.28 3.23
N ASN A 603 -24.17 -1.58 3.51
CA ASN A 603 -22.90 -2.29 3.56
C ASN A 603 -22.53 -2.86 2.18
N ALA A 604 -21.33 -3.43 2.07
CA ALA A 604 -20.85 -4.06 0.84
C ALA A 604 -21.84 -5.10 0.27
N ILE A 605 -22.46 -5.90 1.15
CA ILE A 605 -23.39 -6.97 0.77
C ILE A 605 -24.64 -6.39 0.12
N ALA A 606 -25.25 -5.38 0.76
CA ALA A 606 -26.44 -4.71 0.25
C ALA A 606 -26.17 -4.07 -1.12
N ILE A 607 -25.02 -3.39 -1.27
CA ILE A 607 -24.68 -2.72 -2.53
C ILE A 607 -24.39 -3.73 -3.65
N ARG A 608 -23.63 -4.80 -3.38
CA ARG A 608 -23.43 -5.88 -4.36
C ARG A 608 -24.76 -6.50 -4.81
N SER A 609 -25.65 -6.78 -3.86
CA SER A 609 -26.99 -7.30 -4.17
C SER A 609 -27.80 -6.34 -5.03
N GLN A 610 -27.71 -5.04 -4.76
CA GLN A 610 -28.40 -4.01 -5.54
C GLN A 610 -27.84 -3.88 -6.96
N LEU A 611 -26.52 -3.93 -7.13
CA LEU A 611 -25.85 -3.90 -8.44
C LEU A 611 -26.22 -5.13 -9.28
N LEU A 612 -26.24 -6.33 -8.68
CA LEU A 612 -26.73 -7.54 -9.37
C LEU A 612 -28.20 -7.40 -9.79
N GLY A 613 -29.05 -6.86 -8.91
CA GLY A 613 -30.47 -6.62 -9.23
C GLY A 613 -30.68 -5.59 -10.34
N ALA A 614 -29.93 -4.48 -10.32
CA ALA A 614 -29.91 -3.48 -11.38
C ALA A 614 -29.45 -4.10 -12.71
N TYR A 615 -28.39 -4.90 -12.67
CA TYR A 615 -27.87 -5.61 -13.84
C TYR A 615 -28.92 -6.54 -14.45
N LEU A 616 -29.58 -7.36 -13.62
CA LEU A 616 -30.67 -8.26 -14.05
C LEU A 616 -31.93 -7.51 -14.54
N SER A 617 -31.99 -6.20 -14.34
CA SER A 617 -33.05 -5.31 -14.82
C SER A 617 -32.59 -4.43 -15.99
N ASP A 618 -31.51 -4.83 -16.69
CA ASP A 618 -30.93 -4.13 -17.85
C ASP A 618 -30.48 -2.68 -17.58
N ILE A 619 -30.11 -2.40 -16.33
CA ILE A 619 -29.51 -1.12 -15.94
C ILE A 619 -27.98 -1.29 -15.92
N ARG A 620 -27.29 -0.48 -16.71
CA ARG A 620 -25.81 -0.46 -16.79
C ARG A 620 -25.17 0.86 -16.37
N ASN A 621 -25.97 1.89 -16.09
CA ASN A 621 -25.47 3.23 -15.76
C ASN A 621 -25.81 3.55 -14.31
N ALA A 622 -24.85 4.06 -13.52
CA ALA A 622 -25.14 4.58 -12.17
C ALA A 622 -24.30 5.80 -11.81
N LEU A 623 -24.88 6.68 -11.00
CA LEU A 623 -24.13 7.72 -10.31
C LEU A 623 -23.78 7.25 -8.89
N VAL A 624 -22.50 7.06 -8.60
CA VAL A 624 -22.02 6.60 -7.31
C VAL A 624 -21.72 7.80 -6.39
N ILE A 625 -22.32 7.81 -5.20
CA ILE A 625 -22.17 8.90 -4.23
C ILE A 625 -21.93 8.38 -2.81
N THR A 626 -21.16 9.14 -2.02
CA THR A 626 -20.97 8.83 -0.59
C THR A 626 -22.26 9.02 0.20
N GLY A 627 -23.06 10.05 -0.16
CA GLY A 627 -24.34 10.37 0.47
C GLY A 627 -24.28 11.47 1.53
N ASP A 628 -25.39 12.19 1.69
CA ASP A 628 -25.56 13.23 2.71
C ASP A 628 -25.75 12.62 4.10
N PRO A 629 -25.14 13.15 5.17
CA PRO A 629 -25.26 12.58 6.50
C PRO A 629 -26.72 12.56 7.01
N VAL A 630 -27.06 11.57 7.83
CA VAL A 630 -28.39 11.48 8.48
C VAL A 630 -28.62 12.73 9.36
N PRO A 631 -29.82 13.35 9.35
CA PRO A 631 -30.15 14.51 10.17
C PRO A 631 -29.89 14.26 11.67
N SER A 632 -29.42 15.29 12.39
CA SER A 632 -28.94 15.18 13.78
C SER A 632 -29.95 14.55 14.74
N MET A 633 -31.24 14.89 14.62
CA MET A 633 -32.31 14.35 15.46
C MET A 633 -32.55 12.83 15.28
N ALA A 634 -32.11 12.24 14.18
CA ALA A 634 -32.29 10.81 13.88
C ALA A 634 -31.02 9.97 14.12
N ARG A 635 -29.89 10.59 14.51
CA ARG A 635 -28.60 9.88 14.66
C ARG A 635 -28.50 8.97 15.87
N GLU A 636 -29.34 9.19 16.90
CA GLU A 636 -29.37 8.31 18.08
C GLU A 636 -29.98 6.94 17.74
N ASP A 637 -30.96 6.91 16.84
CA ASP A 637 -31.71 5.69 16.48
C ASP A 637 -31.29 5.07 15.14
N VAL A 638 -30.73 5.85 14.21
CA VAL A 638 -30.33 5.39 12.87
C VAL A 638 -28.82 5.49 12.70
N ARG A 639 -28.14 4.34 12.69
CA ARG A 639 -26.70 4.26 12.42
C ARG A 639 -26.44 4.30 10.92
N SER A 640 -25.57 5.21 10.48
CA SER A 640 -24.99 5.12 9.14
C SER A 640 -23.97 3.99 9.10
N VAL A 641 -23.94 3.25 7.99
CA VAL A 641 -23.07 2.08 7.83
C VAL A 641 -21.68 2.50 7.35
N PHE A 642 -21.61 3.40 6.35
CA PHE A 642 -20.39 3.93 5.72
C PHE A 642 -19.27 2.88 5.57
N ASN A 643 -19.61 1.73 4.98
CA ASN A 643 -18.64 0.65 4.81
C ASN A 643 -17.48 1.06 3.88
N PHE A 644 -17.72 2.01 2.98
CA PHE A 644 -16.76 2.68 2.10
C PHE A 644 -17.32 4.04 1.64
N ASP A 645 -16.47 4.92 1.08
CA ASP A 645 -16.90 6.14 0.40
C ASP A 645 -17.16 5.88 -1.10
N SER A 646 -17.53 6.91 -1.87
CA SER A 646 -17.77 6.77 -3.32
C SER A 646 -16.59 6.21 -4.10
N VAL A 647 -15.35 6.41 -3.65
CA VAL A 647 -14.16 5.84 -4.30
C VAL A 647 -14.10 4.34 -4.03
N GLY A 648 -14.32 3.92 -2.78
CA GLY A 648 -14.39 2.50 -2.45
C GLY A 648 -15.52 1.75 -3.16
N LEU A 649 -16.69 2.39 -3.34
CA LEU A 649 -17.77 1.81 -4.15
C LEU A 649 -17.38 1.69 -5.63
N MET A 650 -16.65 2.65 -6.20
CA MET A 650 -16.15 2.54 -7.56
C MET A 650 -15.18 1.36 -7.72
N LYS A 651 -14.27 1.15 -6.75
CA LYS A 651 -13.37 -0.03 -6.71
C LYS A 651 -14.18 -1.34 -6.72
N LEU A 652 -15.22 -1.42 -5.88
CA LEU A 652 -16.12 -2.57 -5.85
C LEU A 652 -16.81 -2.83 -7.20
N VAL A 653 -17.34 -1.79 -7.86
CA VAL A 653 -17.98 -1.95 -9.18
C VAL A 653 -16.96 -2.36 -10.24
N GLN A 654 -15.75 -1.79 -10.22
CA GLN A 654 -14.67 -2.16 -11.14
C GLN A 654 -14.27 -3.63 -10.98
N GLU A 655 -14.28 -4.16 -9.76
CA GLU A 655 -14.07 -5.59 -9.51
C GLU A 655 -15.22 -6.44 -10.02
N MET A 656 -16.46 -6.04 -9.76
CA MET A 656 -17.63 -6.75 -10.32
C MET A 656 -17.61 -6.74 -11.86
N ASN A 657 -17.14 -5.66 -12.49
CA ASN A 657 -16.92 -5.63 -13.93
C ASN A 657 -15.86 -6.62 -14.40
N ARG A 658 -14.83 -6.89 -13.59
CA ARG A 658 -13.80 -7.90 -13.93
C ARG A 658 -14.27 -9.33 -13.72
N GLU A 659 -15.04 -9.57 -12.66
CA GLU A 659 -15.40 -10.94 -12.22
C GLU A 659 -16.75 -11.40 -12.77
N GLU A 660 -17.77 -10.53 -12.75
CA GLU A 660 -19.17 -10.88 -13.01
C GLU A 660 -19.70 -10.26 -14.31
N PHE A 661 -19.35 -9.00 -14.61
CA PHE A 661 -19.90 -8.21 -15.71
C PHE A 661 -18.90 -7.99 -16.87
N ALA A 662 -17.95 -8.90 -17.09
CA ALA A 662 -16.84 -8.68 -18.01
C ALA A 662 -17.23 -8.42 -19.48
N SER A 663 -18.28 -9.07 -19.97
CA SER A 663 -18.76 -8.94 -21.36
C SER A 663 -19.69 -7.74 -21.57
N ASP A 664 -20.27 -7.21 -20.50
CA ASP A 664 -21.27 -6.14 -20.54
C ASP A 664 -21.12 -5.30 -19.24
N PRO A 665 -20.13 -4.41 -19.19
CA PRO A 665 -19.72 -3.76 -17.94
C PRO A 665 -20.74 -2.75 -17.40
N PHE A 666 -20.70 -2.53 -16.09
CA PHE A 666 -21.41 -1.45 -15.43
C PHE A 666 -20.62 -0.13 -15.56
N PHE A 667 -21.25 0.93 -16.04
CA PHE A 667 -20.69 2.27 -16.21
C PHE A 667 -21.06 3.17 -15.03
N VAL A 668 -20.06 3.62 -14.30
CA VAL A 668 -20.25 4.48 -13.13
C VAL A 668 -19.73 5.89 -13.37
N GLY A 669 -20.44 6.86 -12.79
CA GLY A 669 -20.01 8.25 -12.69
C GLY A 669 -19.91 8.71 -11.25
N GLY A 670 -19.28 9.86 -11.05
CA GLY A 670 -19.11 10.47 -9.73
C GLY A 670 -19.72 11.87 -9.62
N ALA A 671 -20.09 12.26 -8.41
CA ALA A 671 -20.44 13.66 -8.12
C ALA A 671 -19.18 14.54 -7.95
N ILE A 672 -19.24 15.79 -8.40
CA ILE A 672 -18.26 16.86 -8.16
C ILE A 672 -18.88 17.90 -7.22
N ASN A 673 -18.14 18.30 -6.19
CA ASN A 673 -18.47 19.44 -5.35
C ASN A 673 -17.51 20.60 -5.60
N GLN A 674 -17.84 21.45 -6.56
CA GLN A 674 -17.05 22.64 -6.93
C GLN A 674 -16.97 23.70 -5.81
N ASN A 675 -17.83 23.61 -4.80
CA ASN A 675 -17.93 24.57 -3.70
C ASN A 675 -17.07 24.20 -2.48
N ARG A 676 -16.19 23.20 -2.61
CA ARG A 676 -15.24 22.81 -1.56
C ARG A 676 -14.21 23.94 -1.33
N LEU A 677 -13.90 24.23 -0.06
CA LEU A 677 -12.96 25.30 0.31
C LEU A 677 -11.59 25.17 -0.35
N ARG A 678 -11.09 23.93 -0.48
CA ARG A 678 -9.83 23.61 -1.17
C ARG A 678 -10.13 22.83 -2.45
N LEU A 679 -10.12 23.52 -3.59
CA LEU A 679 -10.44 22.95 -4.90
C LEU A 679 -9.46 21.83 -5.31
N ASP A 680 -8.17 21.97 -4.97
CA ASP A 680 -7.15 20.95 -5.31
C ASP A 680 -7.48 19.58 -4.70
N VAL A 681 -8.11 19.56 -3.52
CA VAL A 681 -8.57 18.32 -2.91
C VAL A 681 -9.69 17.69 -3.73
N GLU A 682 -10.60 18.49 -4.29
CA GLU A 682 -11.66 18.00 -5.15
C GLU A 682 -11.11 17.47 -6.49
N ILE A 683 -10.13 18.18 -7.08
CA ILE A 683 -9.43 17.73 -8.30
C ILE A 683 -8.77 16.36 -8.08
N ASN A 684 -8.04 16.20 -6.97
CA ASN A 684 -7.43 14.91 -6.62
C ASN A 684 -8.48 13.81 -6.35
N ARG A 685 -9.68 14.16 -5.84
CA ARG A 685 -10.78 13.19 -5.72
C ARG A 685 -11.34 12.79 -7.07
N VAL A 686 -11.47 13.70 -8.03
CA VAL A 686 -11.89 13.35 -9.40
C VAL A 686 -10.88 12.41 -10.04
N LYS A 687 -9.57 12.69 -9.92
CA LYS A 687 -8.50 11.81 -10.41
C LYS A 687 -8.59 10.40 -9.82
N ARG A 688 -8.69 10.29 -8.49
CA ARG A 688 -8.88 8.99 -7.82
C ARG A 688 -10.15 8.26 -8.29
N LYS A 689 -11.27 8.96 -8.46
CA LYS A 689 -12.51 8.36 -8.98
C LYS A 689 -12.31 7.81 -10.40
N MET A 690 -11.59 8.53 -11.27
CA MET A 690 -11.26 8.07 -12.63
C MET A 690 -10.34 6.84 -12.63
N GLU A 691 -9.32 6.82 -11.76
CA GLU A 691 -8.43 5.67 -11.57
C GLU A 691 -9.21 4.39 -11.19
N HIS A 692 -10.33 4.56 -10.48
CA HIS A 692 -11.23 3.46 -10.06
C HIS A 692 -12.46 3.28 -10.97
N GLY A 693 -12.42 3.78 -12.20
CA GLY A 693 -13.40 3.45 -13.25
C GLY A 693 -14.57 4.43 -13.42
N ALA A 694 -14.54 5.61 -12.78
CA ALA A 694 -15.51 6.66 -13.09
C ALA A 694 -15.28 7.21 -14.50
N THR A 695 -16.33 7.17 -15.34
CA THR A 695 -16.24 7.54 -16.77
C THR A 695 -16.96 8.84 -17.12
N PHE A 696 -17.71 9.40 -16.16
CA PHE A 696 -18.38 10.69 -16.27
C PHE A 696 -18.61 11.29 -14.88
N PHE A 697 -18.90 12.59 -14.83
CA PHE A 697 -19.11 13.31 -13.60
C PHE A 697 -20.26 14.31 -13.70
N MET A 698 -20.95 14.52 -12.59
CA MET A 698 -22.05 15.48 -12.48
C MET A 698 -21.73 16.49 -11.37
N THR A 699 -21.85 17.77 -11.67
CA THR A 699 -21.59 18.84 -10.68
C THR A 699 -22.85 19.18 -9.89
N GLN A 700 -22.68 19.90 -8.78
CA GLN A 700 -23.83 20.56 -8.16
C GLN A 700 -24.35 21.68 -9.06
N PRO A 701 -25.64 22.08 -8.94
CA PRO A 701 -26.18 23.22 -9.67
C PRO A 701 -25.34 24.49 -9.47
N VAL A 702 -25.11 25.21 -10.56
CA VAL A 702 -24.35 26.47 -10.57
C VAL A 702 -25.26 27.68 -10.76
N PHE A 703 -24.90 28.80 -10.14
CA PHE A 703 -25.63 30.07 -10.28
C PHE A 703 -24.70 31.26 -10.54
N THR A 704 -23.38 31.05 -10.53
CA THR A 704 -22.39 32.12 -10.67
C THR A 704 -21.28 31.75 -11.67
N LYS A 705 -20.65 32.77 -12.25
CA LYS A 705 -19.47 32.59 -13.10
C LYS A 705 -18.30 31.95 -12.35
N GLU A 706 -18.10 32.31 -11.08
CA GLU A 706 -17.01 31.76 -10.27
C GLU A 706 -17.12 30.23 -10.13
N GLU A 707 -18.33 29.70 -9.94
CA GLU A 707 -18.55 28.25 -9.89
C GLU A 707 -18.25 27.58 -11.24
N ILE A 708 -18.62 28.20 -12.35
CA ILE A 708 -18.28 27.72 -13.70
C ILE A 708 -16.76 27.69 -13.92
N ASP A 709 -16.05 28.73 -13.52
CA ASP A 709 -14.59 28.82 -13.65
C ASP A 709 -13.88 27.73 -12.82
N LYS A 710 -14.42 27.39 -11.64
CA LYS A 710 -13.93 26.24 -10.83
C LYS A 710 -14.12 24.91 -11.56
N ILE A 711 -15.28 24.69 -12.18
CA ILE A 711 -15.53 23.44 -12.94
C ILE A 711 -14.64 23.36 -14.18
N ARG A 712 -14.42 24.48 -14.88
CA ARG A 712 -13.48 24.57 -16.00
C ARG A 712 -12.07 24.13 -15.58
N ARG A 713 -11.58 24.63 -14.46
CA ARG A 713 -10.29 24.22 -13.91
C ARG A 713 -10.24 22.71 -13.62
N ILE A 714 -11.30 22.14 -13.03
CA ILE A 714 -11.39 20.68 -12.81
C ILE A 714 -11.30 19.94 -14.16
N LYS A 715 -12.04 20.37 -15.19
CA LYS A 715 -11.99 19.76 -16.53
C LYS A 715 -10.58 19.81 -17.12
N GLU A 716 -9.92 20.95 -17.07
CA GLU A 716 -8.57 21.17 -17.62
C GLU A 716 -7.50 20.30 -16.93
N GLU A 717 -7.57 20.16 -15.60
CA GLU A 717 -6.58 19.40 -14.83
C GLU A 717 -6.82 17.87 -14.81
N THR A 718 -8.01 17.41 -15.19
CA THR A 718 -8.39 15.98 -15.11
C THR A 718 -8.75 15.34 -16.44
N GLY A 719 -9.20 16.12 -17.42
CA GLY A 719 -9.77 15.61 -18.67
C GLY A 719 -11.14 14.93 -18.50
N ALA A 720 -11.75 14.98 -17.31
CA ALA A 720 -12.98 14.26 -16.99
C ALA A 720 -14.15 14.63 -17.91
N ARG A 721 -15.04 13.69 -18.25
CA ARG A 721 -16.33 13.98 -18.90
C ARG A 721 -17.28 14.59 -17.86
N ILE A 722 -17.70 15.84 -18.03
CA ILE A 722 -18.48 16.60 -17.03
C ILE A 722 -19.83 17.04 -17.61
N LEU A 723 -20.89 16.65 -16.90
CA LEU A 723 -22.24 17.19 -17.06
C LEU A 723 -22.44 18.31 -16.01
N CYS A 724 -22.53 19.55 -16.48
CA CYS A 724 -22.68 20.71 -15.60
C CYS A 724 -24.11 20.77 -15.05
N GLY A 725 -24.23 20.90 -13.73
CA GLY A 725 -25.52 20.95 -13.02
C GLY A 725 -26.27 22.26 -13.28
N ILE A 726 -27.51 22.16 -13.74
CA ILE A 726 -28.40 23.29 -14.04
C ILE A 726 -29.72 23.10 -13.28
N MET A 727 -30.12 24.12 -12.52
CA MET A 727 -31.38 24.13 -11.76
C MET A 727 -32.16 25.42 -12.04
N PRO A 728 -33.29 25.36 -12.76
CA PRO A 728 -34.13 26.55 -12.95
C PRO A 728 -34.86 26.88 -11.64
N LEU A 729 -34.55 28.05 -11.05
CA LEU A 729 -35.27 28.57 -9.89
C LEU A 729 -36.65 29.07 -10.35
N VAL A 730 -37.73 28.57 -9.75
CA VAL A 730 -39.10 28.80 -10.27
C VAL A 730 -39.86 29.95 -9.59
N SER A 731 -39.29 30.57 -8.54
CA SER A 731 -39.89 31.69 -7.81
C SER A 731 -38.91 32.30 -6.80
N ARG A 732 -39.21 33.52 -6.32
CA ARG A 732 -38.46 34.14 -5.21
C ARG A 732 -38.41 33.28 -3.96
N LYS A 733 -39.54 32.65 -3.58
CA LYS A 733 -39.61 31.73 -2.44
C LYS A 733 -38.72 30.52 -2.63
N ASN A 734 -38.68 29.96 -3.83
CA ASN A 734 -37.79 28.85 -4.15
C ASN A 734 -36.32 29.28 -4.12
N ALA A 735 -35.96 30.42 -4.72
CA ALA A 735 -34.61 30.97 -4.66
C ALA A 735 -34.13 31.20 -3.22
N LEU A 736 -34.96 31.80 -2.36
CA LEU A 736 -34.67 31.98 -0.93
C LEU A 736 -34.54 30.65 -0.19
N PHE A 737 -35.35 29.65 -0.51
CA PHE A 737 -35.21 28.32 0.09
C PHE A 737 -33.88 27.67 -0.29
N ILE A 738 -33.51 27.68 -1.57
CA ILE A 738 -32.21 27.14 -2.00
C ILE A 738 -31.05 27.90 -1.33
N LYS A 739 -31.13 29.24 -1.29
CA LYS A 739 -30.11 30.08 -0.64
C LYS A 739 -29.89 29.75 0.84
N ASN A 740 -30.97 29.56 1.60
CA ASN A 740 -30.89 29.52 3.07
C ASN A 740 -30.96 28.12 3.66
N GLU A 741 -31.57 27.15 2.98
CA GLU A 741 -31.88 25.82 3.53
C GLU A 741 -31.12 24.69 2.83
N MET A 742 -30.58 24.91 1.62
CA MET A 742 -29.84 23.88 0.89
C MET A 742 -28.33 24.08 1.03
N THR A 743 -27.68 23.15 1.70
CA THR A 743 -26.22 23.12 1.84
C THR A 743 -25.56 22.72 0.52
N GLY A 744 -24.50 23.43 0.13
CA GLY A 744 -23.68 23.09 -1.04
C GLY A 744 -23.97 23.92 -2.29
N MET A 745 -25.10 24.62 -2.36
CA MET A 745 -25.44 25.52 -3.47
C MET A 745 -25.19 26.99 -3.11
N CYS A 746 -24.69 27.78 -4.06
CA CYS A 746 -24.42 29.20 -3.86
C CYS A 746 -25.43 30.07 -4.63
N VAL A 747 -26.51 30.51 -3.98
CA VAL A 747 -27.46 31.46 -4.57
C VAL A 747 -27.22 32.86 -3.98
N THR A 748 -26.74 33.78 -4.80
CA THR A 748 -26.42 35.15 -4.38
C THR A 748 -27.67 36.03 -4.23
N ASP A 749 -27.55 37.15 -3.49
CA ASP A 749 -28.61 38.15 -3.42
C ASP A 749 -28.96 38.76 -4.79
N GLU A 750 -27.98 38.83 -5.69
CA GLU A 750 -28.18 39.26 -7.08
C GLU A 750 -29.13 38.31 -7.82
N ILE A 751 -28.94 36.99 -7.68
CA ILE A 751 -29.83 35.99 -8.27
C ILE A 751 -31.22 36.06 -7.65
N VAL A 752 -31.34 36.24 -6.33
CA VAL A 752 -32.64 36.40 -5.66
C VAL A 752 -33.36 37.67 -6.14
N ALA A 753 -32.63 38.77 -6.36
CA ALA A 753 -33.18 40.03 -6.82
C ALA A 753 -33.79 39.96 -8.24
N ARG A 754 -33.42 38.96 -9.05
CA ARG A 754 -34.05 38.71 -10.36
C ARG A 754 -35.49 38.20 -10.24
N PHE A 755 -35.92 37.79 -9.05
CA PHE A 755 -37.30 37.42 -8.76
C PHE A 755 -37.96 38.53 -7.93
N ALA A 756 -38.59 39.50 -8.61
CA ALA A 756 -39.29 40.60 -7.95
C ALA A 756 -40.50 40.11 -7.11
N ASP A 757 -40.83 40.86 -6.05
CA ASP A 757 -42.01 40.57 -5.25
C ASP A 757 -43.29 40.76 -6.10
N GLY A 758 -44.19 39.76 -6.06
CA GLY A 758 -45.44 39.78 -6.81
C GLY A 758 -45.38 39.20 -8.22
N MET A 759 -44.24 38.70 -8.69
CA MET A 759 -44.16 37.96 -9.97
C MET A 759 -45.16 36.80 -10.02
N SER A 760 -45.83 36.66 -11.16
CA SER A 760 -46.63 35.49 -11.48
C SER A 760 -45.75 34.24 -11.62
N ARG A 761 -46.39 33.06 -11.59
CA ARG A 761 -45.69 31.79 -11.79
C ARG A 761 -44.93 31.75 -13.13
N SER A 762 -45.55 32.24 -14.20
CA SER A 762 -44.94 32.23 -15.54
C SER A 762 -43.72 33.15 -15.62
N GLU A 763 -43.79 34.34 -14.99
CA GLU A 763 -42.66 35.28 -14.94
C GLU A 763 -41.50 34.70 -14.11
N GLY A 764 -41.80 34.06 -12.98
CA GLY A 764 -40.79 33.37 -12.17
C GLY A 764 -40.12 32.22 -12.94
N GLU A 765 -40.90 31.37 -13.60
CA GLU A 765 -40.36 30.28 -14.44
C GLU A 765 -39.48 30.82 -15.58
N ALA A 766 -39.91 31.89 -16.27
CA ALA A 766 -39.13 32.54 -17.32
C ALA A 766 -37.80 33.13 -16.81
N ALA A 767 -37.81 33.78 -15.64
CA ALA A 767 -36.60 34.31 -15.01
C ALA A 767 -35.61 33.19 -14.63
N GLY A 768 -36.12 32.08 -14.10
CA GLY A 768 -35.33 30.87 -13.82
C GLY A 768 -34.68 30.28 -15.06
N CYS A 769 -35.45 30.11 -16.14
CA CYS A 769 -34.93 29.60 -17.41
C CYS A 769 -33.89 30.55 -18.03
N ALA A 770 -34.03 31.87 -17.85
CA ALA A 770 -33.03 32.84 -18.29
C ALA A 770 -31.69 32.67 -17.55
N ILE A 771 -31.72 32.54 -16.21
CA ILE A 771 -30.51 32.27 -15.40
C ILE A 771 -29.86 30.96 -15.83
N ALA A 772 -30.66 29.91 -16.03
CA ALA A 772 -30.17 28.61 -16.47
C ALA A 772 -29.44 28.71 -17.83
N ARG A 773 -30.02 29.42 -18.81
CA ARG A 773 -29.39 29.64 -20.13
C ARG A 773 -28.09 30.44 -20.04
N GLU A 774 -28.00 31.42 -19.14
CA GLU A 774 -26.77 32.16 -18.89
C GLU A 774 -25.66 31.23 -18.36
N MET A 775 -25.97 30.36 -17.40
CA MET A 775 -25.00 29.40 -16.87
C MET A 775 -24.58 28.37 -17.92
N MET A 776 -25.52 27.89 -18.74
CA MET A 776 -25.22 27.01 -19.87
C MET A 776 -24.31 27.69 -20.89
N ALA A 777 -24.54 28.96 -21.22
CA ALA A 777 -23.71 29.71 -22.15
C ALA A 777 -22.26 29.86 -21.64
N LEU A 778 -22.07 30.07 -20.33
CA LEU A 778 -20.74 30.16 -19.71
C LEU A 778 -19.99 28.81 -19.70
N ALA A 779 -20.72 27.70 -19.72
CA ALA A 779 -20.16 26.34 -19.70
C ALA A 779 -20.00 25.72 -21.10
N ALA A 780 -20.54 26.36 -22.14
CA ALA A 780 -20.79 25.76 -23.44
C ALA A 780 -19.52 25.31 -24.17
N ASP A 781 -18.38 25.93 -23.93
CA ASP A 781 -17.12 25.63 -24.62
C ASP A 781 -16.38 24.42 -24.02
N PHE A 782 -16.62 24.06 -22.76
CA PHE A 782 -15.89 22.96 -22.10
C PHE A 782 -16.74 21.82 -21.54
N ALA A 783 -18.01 22.07 -21.16
CA ALA A 783 -18.84 21.04 -20.55
C ALA A 783 -19.24 19.98 -21.59
N ASP A 784 -19.19 18.69 -21.27
CA ASP A 784 -19.60 17.63 -22.22
C ASP A 784 -21.13 17.48 -22.29
N GLY A 785 -21.84 18.07 -21.34
CA GLY A 785 -23.29 18.07 -21.29
C GLY A 785 -23.83 18.83 -20.07
N TYR A 786 -25.11 18.67 -19.82
CA TYR A 786 -25.84 19.31 -18.74
C TYR A 786 -26.65 18.29 -17.96
N TYR A 787 -26.65 18.48 -16.65
CA TYR A 787 -27.46 17.73 -15.71
C TYR A 787 -28.55 18.64 -15.14
N PHE A 788 -29.82 18.34 -15.42
CA PHE A 788 -30.94 19.17 -14.99
C PHE A 788 -31.62 18.61 -13.74
N SER A 789 -31.58 19.37 -12.64
CA SER A 789 -32.44 19.14 -11.47
C SER A 789 -33.61 20.14 -11.52
N ILE A 790 -34.78 19.68 -11.96
CA ILE A 790 -35.93 20.55 -12.21
C ILE A 790 -36.90 20.47 -11.02
N PRO A 791 -37.16 21.58 -10.31
CA PRO A 791 -38.06 21.57 -9.16
C PRO A 791 -39.43 20.97 -9.46
N PHE A 792 -39.88 20.08 -8.58
CA PHE A 792 -41.21 19.46 -8.63
C PHE A 792 -41.49 18.64 -9.91
N ASN A 793 -40.46 18.14 -10.58
CA ASN A 793 -40.54 17.40 -11.85
C ASN A 793 -41.29 18.19 -12.94
N ARG A 794 -41.17 19.52 -12.97
CA ARG A 794 -41.74 20.40 -14.01
C ARG A 794 -40.94 20.31 -15.31
N VAL A 795 -40.81 19.10 -15.85
CA VAL A 795 -39.91 18.78 -16.97
C VAL A 795 -40.20 19.56 -18.25
N TYR A 796 -41.38 20.16 -18.41
CA TYR A 796 -41.69 21.08 -19.50
C TYR A 796 -40.72 22.28 -19.56
N LEU A 797 -40.15 22.72 -18.43
CA LEU A 797 -39.15 23.80 -18.37
C LEU A 797 -37.85 23.44 -19.11
N LEU A 798 -37.58 22.14 -19.32
CA LEU A 798 -36.42 21.70 -20.09
C LEU A 798 -36.49 22.21 -21.54
N HIS A 799 -37.68 22.22 -22.14
CA HIS A 799 -37.91 22.76 -23.48
C HIS A 799 -37.51 24.24 -23.54
N ASP A 800 -37.96 25.02 -22.57
CA ASP A 800 -37.70 26.47 -22.52
C ASP A 800 -36.22 26.80 -22.35
N MET A 801 -35.46 25.95 -21.66
CA MET A 801 -34.02 26.14 -21.46
C MET A 801 -33.18 25.71 -22.66
N THR A 802 -33.54 24.58 -23.30
CA THR A 802 -32.66 23.89 -24.26
C THR A 802 -33.09 24.01 -25.71
N GLY A 803 -34.36 24.33 -25.97
CA GLY A 803 -34.95 24.28 -27.30
C GLY A 803 -35.14 22.85 -27.85
N VAL A 804 -35.03 21.82 -27.01
CA VAL A 804 -35.25 20.41 -27.40
C VAL A 804 -36.73 20.22 -27.72
N ILE A 805 -37.03 19.93 -28.99
CA ILE A 805 -38.38 19.91 -29.56
C ILE A 805 -39.02 18.52 -29.34
N ASN A 806 -40.31 18.52 -28.99
CA ASN A 806 -41.14 17.31 -28.92
C ASN A 806 -41.50 16.84 -30.34
N GLU A 807 -41.54 15.53 -30.63
CA GLU A 807 -41.80 14.98 -31.98
C GLU A 807 -43.06 15.55 -32.67
N SER A 808 -44.01 16.08 -31.90
CA SER A 808 -45.25 16.66 -32.40
C SER A 808 -45.18 18.13 -32.85
N GLY A 809 -44.08 18.86 -32.64
CA GLY A 809 -43.89 20.23 -33.15
C GLY A 809 -45.05 21.21 -32.91
N LYS A 810 -45.85 21.00 -31.85
CA LYS A 810 -47.05 21.79 -31.56
C LYS A 810 -47.00 22.30 -30.13
N GLU A 811 -46.94 23.62 -30.01
CA GLU A 811 -47.29 24.36 -28.81
C GLU A 811 -48.71 23.96 -28.35
N LYS A 812 -48.87 23.71 -27.06
CA LYS A 812 -50.17 23.75 -26.39
C LYS A 812 -50.07 24.60 -25.14
#